data_AF-A0A0T9M8A1-F1
#
_entry.id   AF-A0A0T9M8A1-F1
#
_cell.length_a   1.000
_cell.length_b   1.000
_cell.length_c   1.000
_cell.angle_alpha   90.00
_cell.angle_beta   90.00
_cell.angle_gamma   90.00
#
_symmetry.space_group_name_H-M   'P 1'
#
loop_
_entity.id
_entity.type
_entity.pdbx_description
1 polymer ?
#
loop_
_entity_poly.entity_id
_entity_poly.type
_entity_poly.pdbx_seq_one_letter_code
_entity_poly.pdbx_strand_id
1 'polypeptide(L)'
;MPDLNHSKILLQLDNVSREFINGEQTVQVLKNINLTICSGEMVAIVGASGSGKSTLMNILGCLDKPSSGEYLVAGRIPRHLDSDALAELRREHFGFIFQRYHLLNDLSAQANVEIPAIYAGINREERKQRAASLLSRLGLAERLDYRPSQLSGGQQQRVSIARALMNGGEVILADEPTGALDTHSGNDVLNILKDLHQQGHTVVIVTHDMSIAEHAQRIVELRDGEVITDRQMQSAESVSTATVEQESSITSKPPLTAWKAQRDRLQEAFKMAILAMAAQRLRTVLTMLGIIIGIASVVSVVALGKGSQQQVLANINAMGTSTLEIFPGKDFGDMRSAAIHTLRATDADALAQQGYIHSVTPAVSTSTTLRYGNKSVSGTVNGVGEQYFLVRGYSINQGMAFNRTSVDGLMQEAVIDENTRDKLFAQGENPIGKVILLGSLPCRVIGIAAKKQSGFGSDENLNVWIPYTTAMKRMLGQSYLKSITVRVNDDIDLANAEQGVTKLLTQRHGTLDFFVMNTDSIRQTIEKTTSTMTLLVSMIAVISLVVGGIGVMNIMLVSVTERTKEIGVRMAVGARASDIMQQFLIEAVLVCLLGGCLGVILSLAIGLIFSQFSSNFSMVYSTTSIMMAFICSSLIGVIFGFFPAKRAAEMDPIRALERE
;
A
#
# COMPACT_ATOMS: atom_id res chain seq x y z
N MET A 1 -55.23 -3.84 45.24
CA MET A 1 -54.09 -3.43 44.41
C MET A 1 -54.33 -4.02 43.03
N PRO A 2 -54.75 -3.25 42.02
CA PRO A 2 -55.05 -3.84 40.73
C PRO A 2 -53.80 -3.83 39.84
N ASP A 3 -53.59 -4.96 39.20
CA ASP A 3 -52.59 -5.26 38.18
C ASP A 3 -52.60 -4.22 37.05
N LEU A 4 -51.56 -3.38 36.97
CA LEU A 4 -51.28 -2.57 35.79
C LEU A 4 -50.56 -3.45 34.76
N ASN A 5 -51.29 -3.75 33.67
CA ASN A 5 -50.84 -4.42 32.45
C ASN A 5 -49.36 -4.11 32.10
N HIS A 6 -48.44 -4.99 32.48
CA HIS A 6 -47.02 -4.92 32.09
C HIS A 6 -46.80 -4.96 30.56
N SER A 7 -47.79 -5.34 29.77
CA SER A 7 -47.69 -5.49 28.31
C SER A 7 -47.71 -4.18 27.51
N LYS A 8 -47.87 -3.00 28.14
CA LYS A 8 -47.90 -1.69 27.45
C LYS A 8 -46.72 -0.77 27.75
N ILE A 9 -45.90 -1.07 28.77
CA ILE A 9 -44.80 -0.19 29.18
C ILE A 9 -43.64 -0.35 28.21
N LEU A 10 -43.27 0.74 27.54
CA LEU A 10 -42.20 0.73 26.54
C LEU A 10 -40.92 1.33 27.12
N LEU A 11 -41.00 2.49 27.77
CA LEU A 11 -39.88 3.17 28.41
C LEU A 11 -40.18 3.39 29.89
N GLN A 12 -39.27 2.98 30.77
CA GLN A 12 -39.43 3.13 32.22
C GLN A 12 -38.13 3.62 32.85
N LEU A 13 -38.18 4.77 33.50
CA LEU A 13 -37.11 5.37 34.27
C LEU A 13 -37.46 5.28 35.75
N ASP A 14 -36.60 4.64 36.53
CA ASP A 14 -36.74 4.49 37.98
C ASP A 14 -35.55 5.14 38.68
N ASN A 15 -35.80 6.27 39.36
CA ASN A 15 -34.83 7.09 40.08
C ASN A 15 -33.59 7.46 39.25
N VAL A 16 -33.77 7.75 37.97
CA VAL A 16 -32.67 8.06 37.05
C VAL A 16 -32.04 9.41 37.38
N SER A 17 -30.73 9.41 37.63
CA SER A 17 -29.94 10.64 37.78
C SER A 17 -28.78 10.68 36.79
N ARG A 18 -28.40 11.90 36.39
CA ARG A 18 -27.26 12.15 35.51
C ARG A 18 -26.40 13.28 36.04
N GLU A 19 -25.12 12.97 36.20
CA GLU A 19 -24.10 13.87 36.71
C GLU A 19 -23.01 14.09 35.66
N PHE A 20 -22.58 15.34 35.51
CA PHE A 20 -21.44 15.71 34.68
C PHE A 20 -20.32 16.29 35.54
N ILE A 21 -19.09 15.87 35.25
CA ILE A 21 -17.90 16.38 35.91
C ILE A 21 -17.38 17.58 35.11
N ASN A 22 -17.35 18.75 35.74
CA ASN A 22 -16.82 19.99 35.17
C ASN A 22 -15.65 20.50 36.05
N GLY A 23 -14.42 20.14 35.66
CA GLY A 23 -13.24 20.39 36.48
C GLY A 23 -13.29 19.58 37.79
N GLU A 24 -13.28 20.27 38.92
CA GLU A 24 -13.40 19.66 40.25
C GLU A 24 -14.86 19.58 40.74
N GLN A 25 -15.81 20.22 40.04
CA GLN A 25 -17.22 20.23 40.44
C GLN A 25 -18.02 19.15 39.72
N THR A 26 -18.86 18.44 40.47
CA THR A 26 -19.85 17.50 39.90
C THR A 26 -21.20 18.21 39.88
N VAL A 27 -21.77 18.38 38.69
CA VAL A 27 -23.08 19.01 38.51
C VAL A 27 -24.09 17.93 38.18
N GLN A 28 -25.06 17.75 39.07
CA GLN A 28 -26.19 16.86 38.84
C GLN A 28 -27.24 17.57 37.98
N VAL A 29 -27.37 17.14 36.73
CA VAL A 29 -28.28 17.72 35.73
C VAL A 29 -29.66 17.07 35.76
N LEU A 30 -29.74 15.76 36.04
CA LEU A 30 -31.00 15.06 36.28
C LEU A 30 -30.99 14.46 37.68
N LYS A 31 -32.10 14.63 38.41
CA LYS A 31 -32.23 14.28 39.82
C LYS A 31 -33.43 13.34 40.02
N ASN A 32 -33.13 12.06 40.21
CA ASN A 32 -34.09 11.00 40.56
C ASN A 32 -35.39 11.02 39.72
N ILE A 33 -35.23 11.12 38.40
CA ILE A 33 -36.36 11.12 37.45
C ILE A 33 -37.07 9.77 37.50
N ASN A 34 -38.37 9.80 37.78
CA ASN A 34 -39.27 8.66 37.65
C ASN A 34 -40.26 8.97 36.54
N LEU A 35 -40.23 8.18 35.46
CA LEU A 35 -41.07 8.43 34.28
C LEU A 35 -41.38 7.12 33.56
N THR A 36 -42.65 6.87 33.27
CA THR A 36 -43.11 5.71 32.50
C THR A 36 -43.85 6.19 31.25
N ILE A 37 -43.44 5.70 30.08
CA ILE A 37 -44.06 5.99 28.78
C ILE A 37 -44.52 4.66 28.16
N CYS A 38 -45.79 4.62 27.77
CA CYS A 38 -46.39 3.44 27.16
C CYS A 38 -46.21 3.43 25.62
N SER A 39 -46.34 2.24 25.02
CA SER A 39 -46.40 2.10 23.57
C SER A 39 -47.62 2.84 23.00
N GLY A 40 -47.43 3.59 21.91
CA GLY A 40 -48.45 4.41 21.25
C GLY A 40 -48.84 5.69 22.01
N GLU A 41 -48.01 6.19 22.92
CA GLU A 41 -48.26 7.43 23.66
C GLU A 41 -47.58 8.64 22.98
N MET A 42 -48.26 9.79 22.93
CA MET A 42 -47.69 11.06 22.48
C MET A 42 -47.43 11.98 23.69
N VAL A 43 -46.16 12.13 24.05
CA VAL A 43 -45.70 12.85 25.25
C VAL A 43 -44.88 14.07 24.85
N ALA A 44 -45.15 15.23 25.46
CA ALA A 44 -44.31 16.42 25.37
C ALA A 44 -43.52 16.65 26.66
N ILE A 45 -42.21 16.77 26.58
CA ILE A 45 -41.31 17.14 27.69
C ILE A 45 -40.96 18.62 27.56
N VAL A 46 -41.44 19.43 28.49
CA VAL A 46 -41.35 20.90 28.48
C VAL A 46 -40.47 21.43 29.60
N GLY A 47 -39.81 22.57 29.41
CA GLY A 47 -39.02 23.21 30.46
C GLY A 47 -38.08 24.29 29.95
N ALA A 48 -37.59 25.15 30.84
CA ALA A 48 -36.66 26.24 30.51
C ALA A 48 -35.29 25.73 30.03
N SER A 49 -34.54 26.53 29.25
CA SER A 49 -33.18 26.17 28.83
C SER A 49 -32.30 25.80 30.03
N GLY A 50 -31.52 24.72 29.92
CA GLY A 50 -30.71 24.19 31.02
C GLY A 50 -31.45 23.31 32.04
N SER A 51 -32.77 23.08 31.91
CA SER A 51 -33.51 22.24 32.87
C SER A 51 -33.22 20.73 32.83
N GLY A 52 -32.40 20.27 31.87
CA GLY A 52 -32.04 18.86 31.71
C GLY A 52 -32.80 18.10 30.60
N LYS A 53 -33.66 18.77 29.83
CA LYS A 53 -34.50 18.13 28.79
C LYS A 53 -33.72 17.32 27.75
N SER A 54 -32.71 17.94 27.13
CA SER A 54 -31.89 17.28 26.10
C SER A 54 -31.08 16.12 26.72
N THR A 55 -30.61 16.27 27.96
CA THR A 55 -29.98 15.17 28.72
C THR A 55 -30.95 14.01 28.93
N LEU A 56 -32.21 14.29 29.30
CA LEU A 56 -33.23 13.27 29.47
C LEU A 56 -33.55 12.58 28.14
N MET A 57 -33.66 13.35 27.05
CA MET A 57 -33.85 12.81 25.70
C MET A 57 -32.70 11.89 25.28
N ASN A 58 -31.46 12.27 25.57
CA ASN A 58 -30.28 11.47 25.24
C ASN A 58 -30.29 10.13 25.99
N ILE A 59 -30.73 10.11 27.25
CA ILE A 59 -30.92 8.86 28.01
C ILE A 59 -32.05 8.04 27.40
N LEU A 60 -33.20 8.66 27.10
CA LEU A 60 -34.33 7.99 26.45
C LEU A 60 -33.93 7.35 25.10
N GLY A 61 -33.08 8.01 24.33
CA GLY A 61 -32.58 7.51 23.07
C GLY A 61 -31.45 6.47 23.17
N CYS A 62 -31.03 6.08 24.37
CA CYS A 62 -29.83 5.26 24.56
C CYS A 62 -28.58 5.89 23.89
N LEU A 63 -28.52 7.22 23.81
CA LEU A 63 -27.34 7.99 23.41
C LEU A 63 -26.44 8.25 24.61
N ASP A 64 -27.01 8.37 25.81
CA ASP A 64 -26.29 8.47 27.08
C ASP A 64 -26.61 7.28 28.00
N LYS A 65 -25.81 7.10 29.06
CA LYS A 65 -26.11 6.21 30.18
C LYS A 65 -26.40 7.02 31.45
N PRO A 66 -27.36 6.60 32.27
CA PRO A 66 -27.59 7.24 33.57
C PRO A 66 -26.39 7.03 34.50
N SER A 67 -26.11 8.01 35.37
CA SER A 67 -25.08 7.88 36.41
C SER A 67 -25.56 6.97 37.55
N SER A 68 -26.84 7.07 37.90
CA SER A 68 -27.53 6.20 38.87
C SER A 68 -29.01 6.03 38.48
N GLY A 69 -29.69 5.08 39.13
CA GLY A 69 -31.03 4.64 38.76
C GLY A 69 -31.05 3.58 37.66
N GLU A 70 -32.25 3.14 37.30
CA GLU A 70 -32.48 2.13 36.27
C GLU A 70 -33.35 2.68 35.14
N TYR A 71 -32.99 2.31 33.92
CA TYR A 71 -33.74 2.65 32.72
C TYR A 71 -34.02 1.36 31.94
N LEU A 72 -35.29 1.12 31.59
CA LEU A 72 -35.74 -0.04 30.83
C LEU A 72 -36.34 0.41 29.49
N VAL A 73 -35.93 -0.25 28.42
CA VAL A 73 -36.45 -0.09 27.05
C VAL A 73 -36.97 -1.44 26.58
N ALA A 74 -38.28 -1.56 26.37
CA ALA A 74 -38.95 -2.80 25.98
C ALA A 74 -38.52 -3.99 26.88
N GLY A 75 -38.36 -3.74 28.19
CA GLY A 75 -37.91 -4.73 29.18
C GLY A 75 -36.39 -5.01 29.23
N ARG A 76 -35.55 -4.33 28.43
CA ARG A 76 -34.08 -4.44 28.46
C ARG A 76 -33.46 -3.27 29.20
N ILE A 77 -32.39 -3.50 29.97
CA ILE A 77 -31.67 -2.44 30.71
C ILE A 77 -30.43 -1.98 29.92
N PRO A 78 -30.41 -0.77 29.31
CA PRO A 78 -29.31 -0.33 28.43
C PRO A 78 -27.96 -0.21 29.14
N ARG A 79 -27.94 0.00 30.47
CA ARG A 79 -26.70 0.14 31.26
C ARG A 79 -25.79 -1.08 31.13
N HIS A 80 -26.37 -2.28 31.05
CA HIS A 80 -25.65 -3.55 30.95
C HIS A 80 -25.31 -3.97 29.52
N LEU A 81 -25.75 -3.21 28.53
CA LEU A 81 -25.49 -3.49 27.12
C LEU A 81 -24.15 -2.89 26.68
N ASP A 82 -23.49 -3.62 25.77
CA ASP A 82 -22.31 -3.13 25.04
C ASP A 82 -22.72 -2.10 23.98
N SER A 83 -21.73 -1.50 23.31
CA SER A 83 -21.97 -0.46 22.31
C SER A 83 -22.81 -0.94 21.12
N ASP A 84 -22.65 -2.21 20.75
CA ASP A 84 -23.28 -2.79 19.56
C ASP A 84 -24.74 -3.16 19.85
N ALA A 85 -25.05 -3.68 21.04
CA ALA A 85 -26.43 -3.90 21.49
C ALA A 85 -27.18 -2.58 21.71
N LEU A 86 -26.50 -1.52 22.15
CA LEU A 86 -27.09 -0.16 22.18
C LEU A 86 -27.37 0.36 20.77
N ALA A 87 -26.46 0.12 19.82
CA ALA A 87 -26.68 0.47 18.42
C ALA A 87 -27.84 -0.33 17.80
N GLU A 88 -28.04 -1.58 18.21
CA GLU A 88 -29.20 -2.40 17.84
C GLU A 88 -30.51 -1.81 18.37
N LEU A 89 -30.57 -1.45 19.67
CA LEU A 89 -31.74 -0.78 20.24
C LEU A 89 -32.10 0.50 19.48
N ARG A 90 -31.10 1.36 19.22
CA ARG A 90 -31.29 2.59 18.44
C ARG A 90 -31.80 2.34 17.03
N ARG A 91 -31.46 1.20 16.45
CA ARG A 91 -31.80 0.87 15.07
C ARG A 91 -33.18 0.24 14.94
N GLU A 92 -33.59 -0.55 15.94
CA GLU A 92 -34.86 -1.30 15.93
C GLU A 92 -36.01 -0.48 16.51
N HIS A 93 -35.78 0.24 17.61
CA HIS A 93 -36.85 0.91 18.34
C HIS A 93 -36.90 2.43 18.11
N PHE A 94 -35.75 3.10 17.96
CA PHE A 94 -35.71 4.56 18.00
C PHE A 94 -35.58 5.22 16.61
N GLY A 95 -36.33 6.29 16.41
CA GLY A 95 -36.17 7.24 15.32
C GLY A 95 -35.90 8.63 15.86
N PHE A 96 -34.77 9.24 15.47
CA PHE A 96 -34.37 10.56 15.96
C PHE A 96 -34.69 11.67 14.96
N ILE A 97 -35.35 12.72 15.45
CA ILE A 97 -35.55 13.98 14.75
C ILE A 97 -34.83 15.06 15.56
N PHE A 98 -33.72 15.57 15.04
CA PHE A 98 -32.93 16.60 15.69
C PHE A 98 -33.36 18.01 15.28
N GLN A 99 -33.18 18.99 16.16
CA GLN A 99 -33.50 20.40 15.91
C GLN A 99 -32.81 20.96 14.66
N ARG A 100 -31.50 20.69 14.50
CA ARG A 100 -30.70 21.14 13.33
C ARG A 100 -30.69 20.13 12.18
N TYR A 101 -31.63 19.18 12.14
CA TYR A 101 -31.85 18.12 11.13
C TYR A 101 -30.71 17.08 11.00
N HIS A 102 -29.46 17.51 11.15
CA HIS A 102 -28.23 16.72 11.11
C HIS A 102 -28.17 15.74 9.93
N LEU A 103 -28.42 16.25 8.72
CA LEU A 103 -28.28 15.49 7.48
C LEU A 103 -26.80 15.45 7.04
N LEU A 104 -26.40 14.37 6.38
CA LEU A 104 -25.07 14.25 5.78
C LEU A 104 -25.05 15.00 4.45
N ASN A 105 -24.28 16.09 4.39
CA ASN A 105 -24.22 17.01 3.25
C ASN A 105 -23.69 16.40 1.96
N ASP A 106 -22.87 15.35 2.07
CA ASP A 106 -22.29 14.64 0.92
C ASP A 106 -23.28 13.67 0.26
N LEU A 107 -24.43 13.40 0.90
CA LEU A 107 -25.45 12.46 0.46
C LEU A 107 -26.70 13.17 -0.08
N SER A 108 -27.47 12.48 -0.93
CA SER A 108 -28.80 12.94 -1.35
C SER A 108 -29.85 12.75 -0.24
N ALA A 109 -31.05 13.31 -0.42
CA ALA A 109 -32.19 13.11 0.47
C ALA A 109 -32.50 11.61 0.63
N GLN A 110 -32.60 10.87 -0.49
CA GLN A 110 -32.83 9.43 -0.46
C GLN A 110 -31.71 8.68 0.27
N ALA A 111 -30.44 9.01 -0.03
CA ALA A 111 -29.30 8.36 0.61
C ALA A 111 -29.21 8.65 2.13
N ASN A 112 -29.65 9.83 2.58
CA ASN A 112 -29.77 10.15 4.00
C ASN A 112 -30.83 9.30 4.71
N VAL A 113 -31.96 9.06 4.03
CA VAL A 113 -33.04 8.20 4.55
C VAL A 113 -32.63 6.73 4.58
N GLU A 114 -31.80 6.27 3.64
CA GLU A 114 -31.32 4.88 3.57
C GLU A 114 -30.35 4.49 4.73
N ILE A 115 -29.69 5.44 5.39
CA ILE A 115 -28.61 5.16 6.35
C ILE A 115 -29.00 4.14 7.45
N PRO A 116 -30.13 4.30 8.16
CA PRO A 116 -30.51 3.37 9.23
C PRO A 116 -30.71 1.93 8.70
N ALA A 117 -31.22 1.81 7.47
CA ALA A 117 -31.46 0.53 6.80
C ALA A 117 -30.16 -0.14 6.31
N ILE A 118 -29.13 0.65 5.98
CA ILE A 118 -27.79 0.12 5.65
C ILE A 118 -27.23 -0.63 6.86
N TYR A 119 -27.29 -0.02 8.05
CA TYR A 119 -26.80 -0.67 9.26
C TYR A 119 -27.66 -1.86 9.65
N ALA A 120 -28.99 -1.80 9.40
CA ALA A 120 -29.90 -2.92 9.64
C ALA A 120 -29.67 -4.12 8.72
N GLY A 121 -28.89 -3.96 7.65
CA GLY A 121 -28.61 -5.03 6.69
C GLY A 121 -29.78 -5.28 5.74
N ILE A 122 -30.65 -4.29 5.51
CA ILE A 122 -31.73 -4.36 4.54
C ILE A 122 -31.14 -4.29 3.12
N ASN A 123 -31.68 -5.11 2.20
CA ASN A 123 -31.21 -5.16 0.81
C ASN A 123 -31.28 -3.78 0.13
N ARG A 124 -30.34 -3.53 -0.79
CA ARG A 124 -30.21 -2.26 -1.52
C ARG A 124 -31.45 -1.81 -2.27
N GLU A 125 -32.10 -2.72 -2.98
CA GLU A 125 -33.29 -2.36 -3.76
C GLU A 125 -34.48 -2.07 -2.85
N GLU A 126 -34.66 -2.88 -1.80
CA GLU A 126 -35.73 -2.73 -0.81
C GLU A 126 -35.60 -1.41 -0.03
N ARG A 127 -34.37 -1.08 0.43
CA ARG A 127 -34.14 0.20 1.13
C ARG A 127 -34.33 1.40 0.21
N LYS A 128 -33.93 1.33 -1.07
CA LYS A 128 -34.15 2.43 -2.03
C LYS A 128 -35.63 2.68 -2.28
N GLN A 129 -36.40 1.61 -2.52
CA GLN A 129 -37.84 1.69 -2.75
C GLN A 129 -38.56 2.26 -1.53
N ARG A 130 -38.22 1.76 -0.33
CA ARG A 130 -38.80 2.27 0.93
C ARG A 130 -38.44 3.73 1.18
N ALA A 131 -37.17 4.12 1.01
CA ALA A 131 -36.75 5.52 1.17
C ALA A 131 -37.49 6.46 0.19
N ALA A 132 -37.65 6.05 -1.07
CA ALA A 132 -38.40 6.82 -2.06
C ALA A 132 -39.90 6.91 -1.71
N SER A 133 -40.50 5.84 -1.22
CA SER A 133 -41.90 5.80 -0.75
C SER A 133 -42.11 6.75 0.44
N LEU A 134 -41.25 6.68 1.46
CA LEU A 134 -41.31 7.55 2.64
C LEU A 134 -41.16 9.02 2.26
N LEU A 135 -40.18 9.36 1.42
CA LEU A 135 -39.99 10.72 0.94
C LEU A 135 -41.17 11.21 0.10
N SER A 136 -41.76 10.34 -0.73
CA SER A 136 -42.94 10.68 -1.54
C SER A 136 -44.16 10.98 -0.67
N ARG A 137 -44.39 10.17 0.37
CA ARG A 137 -45.45 10.37 1.36
C ARG A 137 -45.31 11.70 2.12
N LEU A 138 -44.08 12.18 2.26
CA LEU A 138 -43.74 13.46 2.90
C LEU A 138 -43.61 14.61 1.88
N GLY A 139 -44.11 14.44 0.65
CA GLY A 139 -44.15 15.49 -0.36
C GLY A 139 -42.79 15.83 -1.00
N LEU A 140 -41.85 14.88 -1.00
CA LEU A 140 -40.49 15.04 -1.54
C LEU A 140 -40.19 14.13 -2.74
N ALA A 141 -41.22 13.65 -3.45
CA ALA A 141 -41.07 12.73 -4.59
C ALA A 141 -40.15 13.25 -5.70
N GLU A 142 -40.17 14.56 -5.98
CA GLU A 142 -39.33 15.19 -7.01
C GLU A 142 -37.92 15.57 -6.51
N ARG A 143 -37.62 15.35 -5.22
CA ARG A 143 -36.39 15.84 -4.57
C ARG A 143 -35.51 14.72 -4.01
N LEU A 144 -35.69 13.49 -4.47
CA LEU A 144 -34.96 12.30 -3.98
C LEU A 144 -33.44 12.45 -4.10
N ASP A 145 -32.96 13.01 -5.21
CA ASP A 145 -31.54 13.15 -5.53
C ASP A 145 -30.93 14.47 -5.03
N TYR A 146 -31.72 15.34 -4.41
CA TYR A 146 -31.24 16.64 -3.94
C TYR A 146 -30.36 16.47 -2.72
N ARG A 147 -29.27 17.23 -2.64
CA ARG A 147 -28.43 17.33 -1.45
C ARG A 147 -29.07 18.25 -0.41
N PRO A 148 -28.75 18.12 0.89
CA PRO A 148 -29.30 19.00 1.94
C PRO A 148 -29.18 20.49 1.63
N SER A 149 -28.06 20.93 1.04
CA SER A 149 -27.85 22.33 0.63
C SER A 149 -28.81 22.85 -0.44
N GLN A 150 -29.56 21.96 -1.12
CA GLN A 150 -30.55 22.28 -2.15
C GLN A 150 -31.99 22.23 -1.60
N LEU A 151 -32.18 21.90 -0.33
CA LEU A 151 -33.48 21.75 0.33
C LEU A 151 -33.74 22.90 1.31
N SER A 152 -35.00 23.34 1.41
CA SER A 152 -35.41 24.29 2.46
C SER A 152 -35.36 23.63 3.85
N GLY A 153 -35.35 24.44 4.92
CA GLY A 153 -35.34 23.91 6.31
C GLY A 153 -36.48 22.92 6.57
N GLY A 154 -37.71 23.26 6.19
CA GLY A 154 -38.87 22.35 6.31
C GLY A 154 -38.72 21.05 5.53
N GLN A 155 -38.10 21.12 4.35
CA GLN A 155 -37.83 19.92 3.55
C GLN A 155 -36.73 19.05 4.18
N GLN A 156 -35.67 19.66 4.71
CA GLN A 156 -34.63 18.93 5.44
C GLN A 156 -35.22 18.25 6.69
N GLN A 157 -36.14 18.91 7.39
CA GLN A 157 -36.82 18.29 8.52
C GLN A 157 -37.67 17.10 8.08
N ARG A 158 -38.41 17.20 6.97
CA ARG A 158 -39.14 16.06 6.40
C ARG A 158 -38.21 14.91 5.97
N VAL A 159 -37.01 15.19 5.47
CA VAL A 159 -35.99 14.14 5.23
C VAL A 159 -35.55 13.49 6.55
N SER A 160 -35.36 14.26 7.62
CA SER A 160 -35.03 13.73 8.96
C SER A 160 -36.15 12.83 9.51
N ILE A 161 -37.41 13.22 9.32
CA ILE A 161 -38.59 12.40 9.68
C ILE A 161 -38.59 11.10 8.85
N ALA A 162 -38.41 11.18 7.53
CA ALA A 162 -38.32 10.00 6.67
C ALA A 162 -37.21 9.04 7.15
N ARG A 163 -36.05 9.58 7.53
CA ARG A 163 -34.93 8.81 8.09
C ARG A 163 -35.31 8.13 9.42
N ALA A 164 -35.99 8.83 10.32
CA ALA A 164 -36.46 8.27 11.60
C ALA A 164 -37.42 7.09 11.40
N LEU A 165 -38.22 7.10 10.32
CA LEU A 165 -39.19 6.06 9.99
C LEU A 165 -38.62 4.89 9.18
N MET A 166 -37.36 4.99 8.73
CA MET A 166 -36.78 4.03 7.78
C MET A 166 -36.79 2.59 8.33
N ASN A 167 -36.53 2.42 9.62
CA ASN A 167 -36.52 1.11 10.29
C ASN A 167 -37.83 0.81 11.04
N GLY A 168 -38.87 1.62 10.87
CA GLY A 168 -40.15 1.48 11.57
C GLY A 168 -40.36 2.59 12.60
N GLY A 169 -39.37 2.89 13.45
CA GLY A 169 -39.46 4.00 14.40
C GLY A 169 -40.58 3.80 15.42
N GLU A 170 -40.52 2.72 16.21
CA GLU A 170 -41.50 2.45 17.27
C GLU A 170 -41.60 3.62 18.28
N VAL A 171 -40.45 4.20 18.61
CA VAL A 171 -40.31 5.43 19.40
C VAL A 171 -39.69 6.52 18.55
N ILE A 172 -40.40 7.62 18.35
CA ILE A 172 -39.90 8.81 17.67
C ILE A 172 -39.53 9.85 18.72
N LEU A 173 -38.25 10.16 18.83
CA LEU A 173 -37.71 11.20 19.71
C LEU A 173 -37.47 12.45 18.88
N ALA A 174 -38.22 13.52 19.16
CA ALA A 174 -38.18 14.77 18.43
C ALA A 174 -37.68 15.92 19.32
N ASP A 175 -36.45 16.38 19.07
CA ASP A 175 -35.84 17.52 19.76
C ASP A 175 -36.16 18.82 19.02
N GLU A 176 -36.95 19.69 19.64
CA GLU A 176 -37.42 20.97 19.11
C GLU A 176 -37.78 20.92 17.61
N PRO A 177 -38.73 20.04 17.21
CA PRO A 177 -38.95 19.69 15.81
C PRO A 177 -39.37 20.85 14.90
N THR A 178 -39.85 21.96 15.46
CA THR A 178 -40.26 23.16 14.72
C THR A 178 -39.39 24.39 15.01
N GLY A 179 -38.41 24.31 15.92
CA GLY A 179 -37.66 25.48 16.39
C GLY A 179 -36.81 26.18 15.31
N ALA A 180 -36.50 25.47 14.22
CA ALA A 180 -35.74 25.99 13.07
C ALA A 180 -36.61 26.25 11.82
N LEU A 181 -37.94 26.26 11.98
CA LEU A 181 -38.92 26.34 10.89
C LEU A 181 -39.81 27.59 10.98
N ASP A 182 -40.32 28.02 9.84
CA ASP A 182 -41.43 28.98 9.79
C ASP A 182 -42.74 28.32 10.24
N THR A 183 -43.73 29.13 10.62
CA THR A 183 -45.00 28.64 11.20
C THR A 183 -45.74 27.65 10.31
N HIS A 184 -45.73 27.84 8.98
CA HIS A 184 -46.39 26.91 8.07
C HIS A 184 -45.69 25.55 8.05
N SER A 185 -44.37 25.54 7.81
CA SER A 185 -43.59 24.30 7.82
C SER A 185 -43.61 23.61 9.20
N GLY A 186 -43.65 24.38 10.29
CA GLY A 186 -43.76 23.86 11.65
C GLY A 186 -45.07 23.11 11.86
N ASN A 187 -46.19 23.67 11.43
CA ASN A 187 -47.50 23.02 11.50
C ASN A 187 -47.56 21.75 10.65
N ASP A 188 -46.96 21.75 9.45
CA ASP A 188 -46.87 20.56 8.61
C ASP A 188 -46.13 19.41 9.33
N VAL A 189 -45.00 19.72 9.99
CA VAL A 189 -44.23 18.74 10.76
C VAL A 189 -45.02 18.20 11.95
N LEU A 190 -45.75 19.06 12.67
CA LEU A 190 -46.59 18.63 13.80
C LEU A 190 -47.75 17.74 13.35
N ASN A 191 -48.37 18.04 12.21
CA ASN A 191 -49.41 17.19 11.63
C ASN A 191 -48.85 15.81 11.25
N ILE A 192 -47.66 15.75 10.67
CA ILE A 192 -46.98 14.48 10.39
C ILE A 192 -46.75 13.67 11.68
N LEU A 193 -46.28 14.31 12.76
CA LEU A 193 -46.08 13.63 14.05
C LEU A 193 -47.39 13.11 14.66
N LYS A 194 -48.49 13.87 14.54
CA LYS A 194 -49.83 13.43 14.97
C LYS A 194 -50.32 12.25 14.14
N ASP A 195 -50.14 12.27 12.83
CA ASP A 195 -50.53 11.18 11.95
C ASP A 195 -49.77 9.89 12.30
N LEU A 196 -48.47 10.01 12.63
CA LEU A 196 -47.65 8.87 13.08
C LEU A 196 -48.13 8.35 14.43
N HIS A 197 -48.44 9.22 15.37
CA HIS A 197 -49.06 8.82 16.64
C HIS A 197 -50.39 8.07 16.42
N GLN A 198 -51.25 8.55 15.51
CA GLN A 198 -52.50 7.86 15.14
C GLN A 198 -52.27 6.49 14.51
N GLN A 199 -51.12 6.27 13.88
CA GLN A 199 -50.69 4.96 13.36
C GLN A 199 -50.12 4.03 14.45
N GLY A 200 -50.04 4.49 15.70
CA GLY A 200 -49.59 3.71 16.86
C GLY A 200 -48.12 3.90 17.23
N HIS A 201 -47.40 4.85 16.61
CA HIS A 201 -46.04 5.19 17.02
C HIS A 201 -46.03 5.91 18.37
N THR A 202 -45.09 5.57 19.26
CA THR A 202 -44.82 6.38 20.45
C THR A 202 -44.05 7.62 20.02
N VAL A 203 -44.54 8.81 20.35
CA VAL A 203 -43.91 10.08 19.96
C VAL A 203 -43.55 10.87 21.21
N VAL A 204 -42.26 11.17 21.40
CA VAL A 204 -41.78 12.02 22.49
C VAL A 204 -41.22 13.30 21.89
N ILE A 205 -41.89 14.41 22.17
CA ILE A 205 -41.49 15.75 21.73
C ILE A 205 -40.80 16.46 22.88
N VAL A 206 -39.60 16.97 22.65
CA VAL A 206 -38.89 17.83 23.58
C VAL A 206 -38.99 19.26 23.06
N THR A 207 -39.52 20.18 23.87
CA THR A 207 -39.72 21.57 23.45
C THR A 207 -39.64 22.52 24.63
N HIS A 208 -39.32 23.79 24.38
CA HIS A 208 -39.51 24.87 25.36
C HIS A 208 -40.80 25.67 25.11
N ASP A 209 -41.46 25.46 23.97
CA ASP A 209 -42.68 26.16 23.58
C ASP A 209 -43.93 25.37 23.99
N MET A 210 -44.75 25.98 24.85
CA MET A 210 -45.99 25.39 25.34
C MET A 210 -47.02 25.19 24.23
N SER A 211 -47.06 26.05 23.21
CA SER A 211 -48.00 25.92 22.09
C SER A 211 -47.77 24.63 21.30
N ILE A 212 -46.52 24.19 21.20
CA ILE A 212 -46.16 22.89 20.61
C ILE A 212 -46.56 21.75 21.54
N ALA A 213 -46.28 21.89 22.84
CA ALA A 213 -46.55 20.86 23.84
C ALA A 213 -48.04 20.54 23.99
N GLU A 214 -48.90 21.53 23.80
CA GLU A 214 -50.36 21.38 23.84
C GLU A 214 -50.92 20.47 22.74
N HIS A 215 -50.13 20.14 21.71
CA HIS A 215 -50.50 19.15 20.72
C HIS A 215 -50.30 17.69 21.18
N ALA A 216 -49.62 17.45 22.29
CA ALA A 216 -49.41 16.12 22.85
C ALA A 216 -50.53 15.71 23.82
N GLN A 217 -50.74 14.40 23.99
CA GLN A 217 -51.74 13.85 24.91
C GLN A 217 -51.31 13.96 26.38
N ARG A 218 -50.01 14.02 26.64
CA ARG A 218 -49.43 14.16 27.98
C ARG A 218 -48.30 15.17 27.94
N ILE A 219 -48.25 16.03 28.95
CA ILE A 219 -47.21 17.05 29.11
C ILE A 219 -46.48 16.79 30.42
N VAL A 220 -45.17 16.58 30.32
CA VAL A 220 -44.24 16.41 31.43
C VAL A 220 -43.38 17.66 31.52
N GLU A 221 -43.47 18.39 32.63
CA GLU A 221 -42.72 19.61 32.86
C GLU A 221 -41.48 19.34 33.72
N LEU A 222 -40.31 19.70 33.18
CA LEU A 222 -39.00 19.49 33.77
C LEU A 222 -38.39 20.83 34.18
N ARG A 223 -38.04 20.95 35.47
CA ARG A 223 -37.42 22.15 36.04
C ARG A 223 -36.25 21.75 36.95
N ASP A 224 -35.10 22.40 36.77
CA ASP A 224 -33.90 22.20 37.59
C ASP A 224 -33.48 20.73 37.79
N GLY A 225 -33.71 19.90 36.77
CA GLY A 225 -33.39 18.48 36.76
C GLY A 225 -34.44 17.55 37.39
N GLU A 226 -35.62 18.05 37.74
CA GLU A 226 -36.71 17.31 38.38
C GLU A 226 -38.01 17.43 37.56
N VAL A 227 -38.84 16.38 37.57
CA VAL A 227 -40.21 16.43 37.01
C VAL A 227 -41.11 17.11 38.03
N ILE A 228 -41.64 18.28 37.69
CA ILE A 228 -42.52 19.07 38.57
C ILE A 228 -43.99 18.83 38.30
N THR A 229 -44.35 18.60 37.04
CA THR A 229 -45.73 18.43 36.60
C THR A 229 -45.77 17.28 35.59
N ASP A 230 -46.74 16.38 35.74
CA ASP A 230 -47.05 15.36 34.77
C ASP A 230 -48.57 15.32 34.59
N ARG A 231 -49.05 15.90 33.48
CA ARG A 231 -50.49 16.10 33.23
C ARG A 231 -50.92 15.44 31.93
N GLN A 232 -51.98 14.64 31.98
CA GLN A 232 -52.70 14.23 30.77
C GLN A 232 -53.62 15.35 30.31
N MET A 233 -53.52 15.70 29.02
CA MET A 233 -54.42 16.63 28.37
C MET A 233 -55.70 15.90 27.97
N GLN A 234 -56.84 16.31 28.52
CA GLN A 234 -58.14 15.83 28.05
C GLN A 234 -58.38 16.39 26.64
N SER A 235 -58.11 15.58 25.62
CA SER A 235 -58.67 15.77 24.28
C SER A 235 -59.60 14.59 23.97
N ALA A 236 -60.83 14.94 23.63
CA ALA A 236 -61.91 14.04 23.27
C ALA A 236 -61.55 13.31 21.97
N GLU A 237 -61.17 12.04 22.10
CA GLU A 237 -61.73 10.89 21.39
C GLU A 237 -60.89 9.69 21.79
N SER A 238 -61.54 8.68 22.36
CA SER A 238 -60.95 7.38 22.59
C SER A 238 -60.51 6.81 21.25
N VAL A 239 -59.21 6.94 20.94
CA VAL A 239 -58.58 6.19 19.85
C VAL A 239 -58.78 4.72 20.21
N SER A 240 -59.78 4.08 19.58
CA SER A 240 -59.90 2.64 19.52
C SER A 240 -58.54 2.15 19.08
N THR A 241 -57.87 1.39 19.94
CA THR A 241 -56.57 0.80 19.67
C THR A 241 -56.81 -0.22 18.56
N ALA A 242 -56.83 0.24 17.31
CA ALA A 242 -56.63 -0.63 16.18
C ALA A 242 -55.27 -1.26 16.45
N THR A 243 -55.30 -2.53 16.81
CA THR A 243 -54.14 -3.42 16.81
C THR A 243 -53.32 -3.03 15.60
N VAL A 244 -52.04 -2.70 15.80
CA VAL A 244 -51.09 -2.54 14.71
C VAL A 244 -51.15 -3.81 13.87
N GLU A 245 -51.99 -3.83 12.83
CA GLU A 245 -51.96 -4.84 11.78
C GLU A 245 -50.71 -4.53 10.96
N GLN A 246 -49.59 -4.95 11.52
CA GLN A 246 -48.42 -5.46 10.81
C GLN A 246 -47.95 -4.70 9.55
N GLU A 247 -47.66 -3.39 9.65
CA GLU A 247 -46.50 -2.85 8.90
C GLU A 247 -45.18 -3.00 9.69
N SER A 248 -45.25 -3.41 10.97
CA SER A 248 -44.11 -3.80 11.81
C SER A 248 -43.54 -5.20 11.50
N SER A 249 -44.04 -5.89 10.47
CA SER A 249 -43.63 -7.25 10.10
C SER A 249 -42.42 -7.35 9.15
N ILE A 250 -41.56 -6.33 9.06
CA ILE A 250 -40.39 -6.38 8.16
C ILE A 250 -39.15 -7.03 8.79
N THR A 251 -39.17 -7.36 10.09
CA THR A 251 -38.16 -8.25 10.69
C THR A 251 -38.36 -9.74 10.36
N SER A 252 -39.38 -10.12 9.57
CA SER A 252 -39.71 -11.52 9.28
C SER A 252 -38.99 -12.15 8.07
N LYS A 253 -38.27 -11.38 7.25
CA LYS A 253 -37.32 -11.99 6.31
C LYS A 253 -36.05 -12.32 7.09
N PRO A 254 -35.54 -13.56 7.03
CA PRO A 254 -34.32 -13.91 7.75
C PRO A 254 -33.24 -12.91 7.33
N PRO A 255 -32.44 -12.38 8.29
CA PRO A 255 -31.33 -11.53 7.94
C PRO A 255 -30.54 -12.23 6.83
N LEU A 256 -30.12 -11.47 5.82
CA LEU A 256 -29.19 -11.96 4.80
C LEU A 256 -28.12 -12.80 5.51
N THR A 257 -27.75 -13.95 4.94
CA THR A 257 -26.69 -14.80 5.48
C THR A 257 -25.54 -13.91 5.94
N ALA A 258 -25.03 -14.08 7.17
CA ALA A 258 -24.14 -13.11 7.83
C ALA A 258 -23.01 -12.59 6.92
N TRP A 259 -22.54 -13.44 6.00
CA TRP A 259 -21.56 -13.12 4.96
C TRP A 259 -22.04 -12.12 3.88
N LYS A 260 -23.28 -12.22 3.40
CA LYS A 260 -23.87 -11.31 2.41
C LYS A 260 -24.15 -9.94 3.03
N ALA A 261 -24.65 -9.89 4.26
CA ALA A 261 -24.79 -8.64 5.00
C ALA A 261 -23.43 -7.95 5.22
N GLN A 262 -22.39 -8.72 5.57
CA GLN A 262 -21.04 -8.18 5.73
C GLN A 262 -20.47 -7.66 4.41
N ARG A 263 -20.68 -8.37 3.30
CA ARG A 263 -20.26 -7.92 1.97
C ARG A 263 -20.94 -6.62 1.56
N ASP A 264 -22.26 -6.52 1.76
CA ASP A 264 -23.02 -5.32 1.41
C ASP A 264 -22.56 -4.12 2.26
N ARG A 265 -22.30 -4.31 3.55
CA ARG A 265 -21.72 -3.27 4.43
C ARG A 265 -20.35 -2.81 3.94
N LEU A 266 -19.46 -3.74 3.59
CA LEU A 266 -18.14 -3.40 3.04
C LEU A 266 -18.24 -2.66 1.71
N GLN A 267 -19.17 -3.05 0.83
CA GLN A 267 -19.42 -2.35 -0.43
C GLN A 267 -19.92 -0.92 -0.22
N GLU A 268 -20.82 -0.71 0.75
CA GLU A 268 -21.26 0.64 1.10
C GLU A 268 -20.14 1.45 1.75
N ALA A 269 -19.37 0.89 2.67
CA ALA A 269 -18.22 1.56 3.27
C ALA A 269 -17.19 1.98 2.20
N PHE A 270 -16.93 1.11 1.21
CA PHE A 270 -16.08 1.42 0.06
C PHE A 270 -16.65 2.56 -0.80
N LYS A 271 -17.95 2.54 -1.10
CA LYS A 271 -18.61 3.61 -1.86
C LYS A 271 -18.56 4.94 -1.11
N MET A 272 -18.78 4.91 0.20
CA MET A 272 -18.70 6.10 1.06
C MET A 272 -17.27 6.65 1.11
N ALA A 273 -16.26 5.77 1.20
CA ALA A 273 -14.86 6.17 1.13
C ALA A 273 -14.53 6.88 -0.18
N ILE A 274 -15.02 6.39 -1.33
CA ILE A 274 -14.82 7.06 -2.63
C ILE A 274 -15.47 8.44 -2.66
N LEU A 275 -16.73 8.54 -2.20
CA LEU A 275 -17.45 9.82 -2.17
C LEU A 275 -16.73 10.83 -1.27
N ALA A 276 -16.29 10.39 -0.10
CA ALA A 276 -15.47 11.17 0.83
C ALA A 276 -14.16 11.66 0.19
N MET A 277 -13.43 10.79 -0.49
CA MET A 277 -12.19 11.17 -1.18
C MET A 277 -12.44 12.17 -2.33
N ALA A 278 -13.56 12.00 -3.05
CA ALA A 278 -13.94 12.87 -4.16
C ALA A 278 -14.39 14.27 -3.70
N ALA A 279 -14.95 14.38 -2.49
CA ALA A 279 -15.33 15.65 -1.87
C ALA A 279 -14.09 16.47 -1.44
N GLN A 280 -13.06 15.82 -0.87
CA GLN A 280 -11.82 16.47 -0.41
C GLN A 280 -10.62 16.17 -1.34
N ARG A 281 -10.72 16.58 -2.61
CA ARG A 281 -9.71 16.27 -3.65
C ARG A 281 -8.30 16.71 -3.31
N LEU A 282 -8.11 17.96 -2.88
CA LEU A 282 -6.78 18.52 -2.60
C LEU A 282 -6.06 17.73 -1.51
N ARG A 283 -6.77 17.41 -0.42
CA ARG A 283 -6.27 16.60 0.69
C ARG A 283 -5.91 15.18 0.24
N THR A 284 -6.78 14.55 -0.54
CA THR A 284 -6.55 13.21 -1.09
C THR A 284 -5.32 13.19 -1.99
N VAL A 285 -5.12 14.21 -2.84
CA VAL A 285 -3.92 14.31 -3.69
C VAL A 285 -2.65 14.50 -2.85
N LEU A 286 -2.67 15.40 -1.86
CA LEU A 286 -1.51 15.67 -1.00
C LEU A 286 -1.10 14.46 -0.16
N THR A 287 -2.07 13.69 0.36
CA THR A 287 -1.79 12.44 1.10
C THR A 287 -1.24 11.35 0.19
N MET A 288 -1.82 11.17 -1.00
CA MET A 288 -1.32 10.19 -1.97
C MET A 288 0.09 10.55 -2.43
N LEU A 289 0.45 11.83 -2.57
CA LEU A 289 1.75 12.27 -3.07
C LEU A 289 2.92 11.67 -2.27
N GLY A 290 2.83 11.65 -0.93
CA GLY A 290 3.86 11.04 -0.09
C GLY A 290 4.04 9.54 -0.35
N ILE A 291 2.94 8.81 -0.54
CA ILE A 291 2.95 7.38 -0.87
C ILE A 291 3.46 7.15 -2.30
N ILE A 292 3.05 7.98 -3.27
CA ILE A 292 3.47 7.92 -4.67
C ILE A 292 5.00 8.06 -4.76
N ILE A 293 5.56 9.09 -4.12
CA ILE A 293 7.01 9.35 -4.13
C ILE A 293 7.75 8.21 -3.42
N GLY A 294 7.25 7.76 -2.27
CA GLY A 294 7.85 6.64 -1.53
C GLY A 294 7.91 5.36 -2.36
N ILE A 295 6.79 4.93 -2.93
CA ILE A 295 6.72 3.71 -3.75
C ILE A 295 7.52 3.86 -5.05
N ALA A 296 7.45 5.01 -5.72
CA ALA A 296 8.22 5.25 -6.93
C ALA A 296 9.74 5.18 -6.67
N SER A 297 10.19 5.71 -5.53
CA SER A 297 11.59 5.64 -5.09
C SER A 297 12.03 4.19 -4.83
N VAL A 298 11.26 3.43 -4.04
CA VAL A 298 11.57 2.01 -3.73
C VAL A 298 11.67 1.18 -5.01
N VAL A 299 10.66 1.25 -5.88
CA VAL A 299 10.61 0.41 -7.09
C VAL A 299 11.72 0.78 -8.07
N SER A 300 12.00 2.08 -8.25
CA SER A 300 13.06 2.53 -9.18
C SER A 300 14.46 2.16 -8.69
N VAL A 301 14.73 2.32 -7.39
CA VAL A 301 16.02 1.95 -6.78
C VAL A 301 16.28 0.44 -6.93
N VAL A 302 15.28 -0.38 -6.62
CA VAL A 302 15.42 -1.84 -6.73
C VAL A 302 15.57 -2.27 -8.19
N ALA A 303 14.84 -1.64 -9.12
CA ALA A 303 14.98 -1.92 -10.56
C ALA A 303 16.35 -1.51 -11.11
N LEU A 304 16.88 -0.36 -10.66
CA LEU A 304 18.22 0.10 -11.01
C LEU A 304 19.31 -0.79 -10.42
N GLY A 305 19.15 -1.25 -9.17
CA GLY A 305 20.05 -2.18 -8.50
C GLY A 305 20.12 -3.52 -9.23
N LYS A 306 18.96 -4.13 -9.53
CA LYS A 306 18.88 -5.37 -10.32
C LYS A 306 19.45 -5.20 -11.73
N GLY A 307 19.14 -4.09 -12.38
CA GLY A 307 19.66 -3.74 -13.69
C GLY A 307 21.18 -3.64 -13.73
N SER A 308 21.74 -2.89 -12.77
CA SER A 308 23.19 -2.76 -12.57
C SER A 308 23.83 -4.11 -12.28
N GLN A 309 23.23 -4.92 -11.39
CA GLN A 309 23.73 -6.26 -11.07
C GLN A 309 23.79 -7.14 -12.32
N GLN A 310 22.69 -7.21 -13.07
CA GLN A 310 22.59 -8.04 -14.27
C GLN A 310 23.60 -7.61 -15.34
N GLN A 311 23.78 -6.30 -15.53
CA GLN A 311 24.75 -5.77 -16.48
C GLN A 311 26.20 -6.10 -16.08
N VAL A 312 26.54 -5.94 -14.79
CA VAL A 312 27.88 -6.28 -14.30
C VAL A 312 28.14 -7.79 -14.42
N LEU A 313 27.15 -8.64 -14.10
CA LEU A 313 27.25 -10.08 -14.28
C LEU A 313 27.38 -10.49 -15.76
N ALA A 314 26.66 -9.83 -16.66
CA ALA A 314 26.78 -10.08 -18.11
C ALA A 314 28.19 -9.73 -18.61
N ASN A 315 28.74 -8.59 -18.18
CA ASN A 315 30.10 -8.18 -18.51
C ASN A 315 31.16 -9.17 -18.00
N ILE A 316 30.95 -9.77 -16.82
CA ILE A 316 31.86 -10.80 -16.28
C ILE A 316 31.72 -12.12 -17.03
N ASN A 317 30.48 -12.53 -17.36
CA ASN A 317 30.26 -13.75 -18.12
C ASN A 317 30.90 -13.69 -19.51
N ALA A 318 30.99 -12.49 -20.11
CA ALA A 318 31.72 -12.27 -21.35
C ALA A 318 33.25 -12.48 -21.23
N MET A 319 33.81 -12.50 -20.03
CA MET A 319 35.25 -12.74 -19.78
C MET A 319 35.62 -14.24 -19.74
N GLY A 320 34.62 -15.14 -19.80
CA GLY A 320 34.79 -16.60 -19.71
C GLY A 320 34.36 -17.12 -18.33
N THR A 321 33.28 -17.90 -18.28
CA THR A 321 32.55 -18.19 -17.02
C THR A 321 33.12 -19.29 -16.13
N SER A 322 34.22 -19.94 -16.50
CA SER A 322 34.80 -21.03 -15.70
C SER A 322 36.32 -21.11 -15.82
N THR A 323 36.99 -19.96 -15.74
CA THR A 323 38.45 -19.90 -15.89
C THR A 323 39.17 -19.71 -14.57
N LEU A 324 40.24 -20.48 -14.37
CA LEU A 324 41.25 -20.28 -13.34
C LEU A 324 42.49 -19.67 -13.98
N GLU A 325 42.95 -18.54 -13.45
CA GLU A 325 44.19 -17.89 -13.89
C GLU A 325 45.29 -18.08 -12.86
N ILE A 326 46.41 -18.63 -13.29
CA ILE A 326 47.55 -18.96 -12.44
C ILE A 326 48.67 -17.97 -12.71
N PHE A 327 49.15 -17.31 -11.68
CA PHE A 327 50.22 -16.31 -11.75
C PHE A 327 51.36 -16.66 -10.79
N PRO A 328 52.63 -16.35 -11.13
CA PRO A 328 53.75 -16.52 -10.20
C PRO A 328 53.70 -15.51 -9.04
N GLY A 329 54.22 -15.89 -7.89
CA GLY A 329 54.21 -15.10 -6.66
C GLY A 329 53.10 -15.49 -5.69
N LYS A 330 53.00 -14.76 -4.59
CA LYS A 330 51.96 -14.97 -3.57
C LYS A 330 50.65 -14.26 -3.88
N ASP A 331 50.73 -13.08 -4.48
CA ASP A 331 49.63 -12.19 -4.82
C ASP A 331 50.09 -11.12 -5.83
N PHE A 332 49.18 -10.28 -6.32
CA PHE A 332 49.51 -9.19 -7.25
C PHE A 332 50.48 -8.14 -6.68
N GLY A 333 50.59 -8.05 -5.34
CA GLY A 333 51.48 -7.12 -4.63
C GLY A 333 52.89 -7.66 -4.36
N ASP A 334 53.18 -8.92 -4.71
CA ASP A 334 54.45 -9.55 -4.42
C ASP A 334 55.58 -8.93 -5.26
N MET A 335 56.42 -8.11 -4.62
CA MET A 335 57.59 -7.48 -5.23
C MET A 335 58.61 -8.50 -5.78
N ARG A 336 58.56 -9.77 -5.35
CA ARG A 336 59.45 -10.83 -5.82
C ARG A 336 58.86 -11.67 -6.96
N SER A 337 57.59 -11.44 -7.34
CA SER A 337 56.91 -12.20 -8.41
C SER A 337 57.69 -12.20 -9.72
N ALA A 338 58.33 -11.08 -10.09
CA ALA A 338 59.13 -10.96 -11.32
C ALA A 338 60.39 -11.83 -11.34
N ALA A 339 60.89 -12.28 -10.18
CA ALA A 339 62.04 -13.17 -10.06
C ALA A 339 61.65 -14.67 -10.02
N ILE A 340 60.36 -14.99 -9.93
CA ILE A 340 59.86 -16.36 -9.87
C ILE A 340 59.61 -16.87 -11.29
N HIS A 341 60.49 -17.74 -11.78
CA HIS A 341 60.49 -18.26 -13.16
C HIS A 341 60.15 -19.76 -13.23
N THR A 342 59.37 -20.24 -12.27
CA THR A 342 59.02 -21.66 -12.12
C THR A 342 57.85 -22.09 -13.01
N LEU A 343 56.91 -21.19 -13.31
CA LEU A 343 55.76 -21.47 -14.17
C LEU A 343 56.19 -21.69 -15.63
N ARG A 344 56.04 -22.91 -16.15
CA ARG A 344 56.54 -23.32 -17.47
C ARG A 344 55.45 -23.92 -18.35
N ALA A 345 55.76 -24.04 -19.65
CA ALA A 345 54.88 -24.68 -20.63
C ALA A 345 54.53 -26.13 -20.26
N THR A 346 55.47 -26.86 -19.64
CA THR A 346 55.26 -28.23 -19.15
C THR A 346 54.17 -28.33 -18.09
N ASP A 347 53.91 -27.25 -17.35
CA ASP A 347 52.86 -27.22 -16.34
C ASP A 347 51.49 -27.05 -16.99
N ALA A 348 51.42 -26.27 -18.09
CA ALA A 348 50.23 -26.20 -18.92
C ALA A 348 49.88 -27.55 -19.54
N ASP A 349 50.87 -28.31 -20.03
CA ASP A 349 50.65 -29.65 -20.56
C ASP A 349 50.17 -30.64 -19.47
N ALA A 350 50.72 -30.56 -18.25
CA ALA A 350 50.29 -31.39 -17.13
C ALA A 350 48.85 -31.06 -16.66
N LEU A 351 48.48 -29.78 -16.69
CA LEU A 351 47.12 -29.31 -16.41
C LEU A 351 46.13 -29.78 -17.49
N ALA A 352 46.53 -29.77 -18.76
CA ALA A 352 45.69 -30.24 -19.86
C ALA A 352 45.34 -31.74 -19.79
N GLN A 353 46.10 -32.54 -19.02
CA GLN A 353 45.84 -33.97 -18.82
C GLN A 353 44.85 -34.27 -17.69
N GLN A 354 44.42 -33.26 -16.93
CA GLN A 354 43.49 -33.47 -15.82
C GLN A 354 42.06 -33.62 -16.32
N GLY A 355 41.34 -34.65 -15.85
CA GLY A 355 39.96 -34.93 -16.29
C GLY A 355 38.94 -33.84 -15.95
N TYR A 356 39.28 -32.91 -15.05
CA TYR A 356 38.44 -31.77 -14.68
C TYR A 356 38.72 -30.49 -15.47
N ILE A 357 39.68 -30.52 -16.39
CA ILE A 357 40.10 -29.38 -17.19
C ILE A 357 39.64 -29.58 -18.64
N HIS A 358 38.90 -28.61 -19.17
CA HIS A 358 38.44 -28.61 -20.57
C HIS A 358 39.56 -28.19 -21.53
N SER A 359 40.27 -27.11 -21.18
CA SER A 359 41.26 -26.48 -22.07
C SER A 359 42.24 -25.61 -21.28
N VAL A 360 43.48 -25.50 -21.77
CA VAL A 360 44.57 -24.76 -21.13
C VAL A 360 45.26 -23.87 -22.15
N THR A 361 45.58 -22.64 -21.76
CA THR A 361 46.41 -21.75 -22.56
C THR A 361 47.52 -21.12 -21.71
N PRO A 362 48.79 -21.32 -22.08
CA PRO A 362 49.88 -20.52 -21.53
C PRO A 362 49.81 -19.09 -22.08
N ALA A 363 50.36 -18.14 -21.33
CA ALA A 363 50.44 -16.74 -21.75
C ALA A 363 51.78 -16.10 -21.39
N VAL A 364 52.32 -15.34 -22.34
CA VAL A 364 53.39 -14.36 -22.15
C VAL A 364 52.97 -13.07 -22.84
N SER A 365 53.49 -11.93 -22.39
CA SER A 365 53.12 -10.64 -22.99
C SER A 365 54.34 -9.72 -23.02
N THR A 366 54.50 -8.97 -24.10
CA THR A 366 55.51 -7.92 -24.21
C THR A 366 54.94 -6.72 -24.95
N SER A 367 55.39 -5.51 -24.60
CA SER A 367 55.02 -4.30 -25.32
C SER A 367 56.11 -3.98 -26.35
N THR A 368 55.72 -3.74 -27.60
CA THR A 368 56.68 -3.45 -28.68
C THR A 368 56.06 -2.57 -29.75
N THR A 369 56.91 -2.08 -30.67
CA THR A 369 56.47 -1.32 -31.82
C THR A 369 55.97 -2.25 -32.93
N LEU A 370 54.72 -2.07 -33.34
CA LEU A 370 54.09 -2.73 -34.47
C LEU A 370 54.30 -1.87 -35.73
N ARG A 371 54.88 -2.43 -36.78
CA ARG A 371 55.17 -1.71 -38.03
C ARG A 371 54.57 -2.40 -39.25
N TYR A 372 53.96 -1.60 -40.12
CA TYR A 372 53.49 -2.03 -41.44
C TYR A 372 53.65 -0.85 -42.42
N GLY A 373 54.42 -1.05 -43.49
CA GLY A 373 54.75 0.04 -44.43
C GLY A 373 55.41 1.24 -43.73
N ASN A 374 54.80 2.42 -43.88
CA ASN A 374 55.23 3.66 -43.22
C ASN A 374 54.52 3.93 -41.87
N LYS A 375 53.64 3.04 -41.42
CA LYS A 375 52.91 3.17 -40.15
C LYS A 375 53.62 2.42 -39.03
N SER A 376 53.76 3.07 -37.88
CA SER A 376 54.42 2.54 -36.70
C SER A 376 53.61 2.93 -35.46
N VAL A 377 53.13 1.94 -34.71
CA VAL A 377 52.30 2.14 -33.51
C VAL A 377 52.83 1.28 -32.36
N SER A 378 52.60 1.71 -31.12
CA SER A 378 52.93 0.88 -29.94
C SER A 378 51.77 -0.05 -29.63
N GLY A 379 52.05 -1.32 -29.35
CA GLY A 379 51.04 -2.31 -29.02
C GLY A 379 51.57 -3.47 -28.18
N THR A 380 50.65 -4.25 -27.65
CA THR A 380 50.95 -5.42 -26.82
C THR A 380 50.93 -6.67 -27.68
N VAL A 381 52.05 -7.41 -27.65
CA VAL A 381 52.17 -8.72 -28.27
C VAL A 381 51.97 -9.78 -27.20
N ASN A 382 50.93 -10.58 -27.36
CA ASN A 382 50.54 -11.65 -26.47
C ASN A 382 50.93 -12.99 -27.10
N GLY A 383 51.90 -13.67 -26.50
CA GLY A 383 52.22 -15.05 -26.84
C GLY A 383 51.24 -15.99 -26.14
N VAL A 384 50.37 -16.66 -26.88
CA VAL A 384 49.29 -17.50 -26.31
C VAL A 384 49.23 -18.90 -26.95
N GLY A 385 48.53 -19.83 -26.30
CA GLY A 385 48.27 -21.16 -26.84
C GLY A 385 47.16 -21.18 -27.90
N GLU A 386 47.04 -22.29 -28.62
CA GLU A 386 46.04 -22.51 -29.67
C GLU A 386 44.59 -22.43 -29.16
N GLN A 387 44.38 -22.77 -27.89
CA GLN A 387 43.06 -22.77 -27.25
C GLN A 387 42.67 -21.40 -26.67
N TYR A 388 43.54 -20.39 -26.74
CA TYR A 388 43.35 -19.09 -26.07
C TYR A 388 42.04 -18.41 -26.44
N PHE A 389 41.74 -18.32 -27.73
CA PHE A 389 40.53 -17.65 -28.23
C PHE A 389 39.25 -18.33 -27.74
N LEU A 390 39.28 -19.67 -27.58
CA LEU A 390 38.17 -20.44 -27.04
C LEU A 390 38.04 -20.28 -25.52
N VAL A 391 39.16 -20.31 -24.79
CA VAL A 391 39.19 -20.12 -23.33
C VAL A 391 38.71 -18.72 -22.93
N ARG A 392 39.12 -17.68 -23.67
CA ARG A 392 38.78 -16.27 -23.40
C ARG A 392 37.55 -15.77 -24.15
N GLY A 393 36.89 -16.61 -24.94
CA GLY A 393 35.63 -16.27 -25.62
C GLY A 393 35.74 -15.29 -26.79
N TYR A 394 36.90 -15.16 -27.43
CA TYR A 394 37.07 -14.38 -28.65
C TYR A 394 36.44 -15.10 -29.86
N SER A 395 35.81 -14.35 -30.76
CA SER A 395 35.39 -14.84 -32.08
C SER A 395 36.37 -14.37 -33.15
N ILE A 396 36.73 -15.25 -34.08
CA ILE A 396 37.52 -14.86 -35.25
C ILE A 396 36.55 -14.34 -36.31
N ASN A 397 36.56 -13.02 -36.53
CA ASN A 397 35.66 -12.36 -37.49
C ASN A 397 36.07 -12.64 -38.93
N GLN A 398 37.38 -12.69 -39.19
CA GLN A 398 37.94 -12.98 -40.51
C GLN A 398 39.20 -13.82 -40.39
N GLY A 399 39.42 -14.73 -41.34
CA GLY A 399 40.58 -15.62 -41.36
C GLY A 399 40.45 -16.78 -40.38
N MET A 400 41.55 -17.18 -39.76
CA MET A 400 41.60 -18.30 -38.82
C MET A 400 42.51 -18.02 -37.63
N ALA A 401 42.26 -18.71 -36.52
CA ALA A 401 43.22 -18.79 -35.42
C ALA A 401 44.36 -19.77 -35.77
N PHE A 402 45.52 -19.58 -35.15
CA PHE A 402 46.62 -20.56 -35.24
C PHE A 402 46.26 -21.84 -34.48
N ASN A 403 46.79 -22.97 -34.95
CA ASN A 403 46.52 -24.30 -34.41
C ASN A 403 47.74 -24.85 -33.65
N ARG A 404 47.64 -26.09 -33.15
CA ARG A 404 48.74 -26.74 -32.43
C ARG A 404 50.01 -26.85 -33.29
N THR A 405 49.88 -27.11 -34.59
CA THR A 405 51.01 -27.17 -35.52
C THR A 405 51.75 -25.83 -35.62
N SER A 406 51.01 -24.70 -35.63
CA SER A 406 51.61 -23.36 -35.60
C SER A 406 52.40 -23.11 -34.33
N VAL A 407 51.89 -23.60 -33.19
CA VAL A 407 52.53 -23.49 -31.87
C VAL A 407 53.79 -24.35 -31.80
N ASP A 408 53.71 -25.62 -32.16
CA ASP A 408 54.85 -26.54 -32.08
C ASP A 408 55.94 -26.18 -33.10
N GLY A 409 55.54 -25.70 -34.28
CA GLY A 409 56.42 -25.32 -35.39
C GLY A 409 57.10 -23.95 -35.26
N LEU A 410 56.85 -23.20 -34.18
CA LEU A 410 57.36 -21.83 -34.01
C LEU A 410 57.00 -20.91 -35.20
N MET A 411 55.79 -21.08 -35.72
CA MET A 411 55.33 -20.33 -36.88
C MET A 411 55.21 -18.84 -36.55
N GLN A 412 55.55 -18.00 -37.52
CA GLN A 412 55.47 -16.55 -37.42
C GLN A 412 54.09 -16.07 -37.90
N GLU A 413 53.05 -16.55 -37.25
CA GLU A 413 51.66 -16.21 -37.54
C GLU A 413 51.11 -15.30 -36.45
N ALA A 414 50.28 -14.33 -36.85
CA ALA A 414 49.67 -13.36 -35.96
C ALA A 414 48.16 -13.28 -36.18
N VAL A 415 47.43 -13.16 -35.09
CA VAL A 415 46.03 -12.74 -35.05
C VAL A 415 45.99 -11.35 -34.43
N ILE A 416 45.24 -10.42 -35.03
CA ILE A 416 45.16 -9.03 -34.56
C ILE A 416 43.75 -8.69 -34.07
N ASP A 417 43.59 -7.71 -33.19
CA ASP A 417 42.28 -7.15 -32.87
C ASP A 417 41.80 -6.12 -33.91
N GLU A 418 40.52 -5.72 -33.81
CA GLU A 418 39.92 -4.74 -34.71
C GLU A 418 40.59 -3.37 -34.61
N ASN A 419 41.00 -2.96 -33.41
CA ASN A 419 41.72 -1.71 -33.18
C ASN A 419 43.08 -1.69 -33.90
N THR A 420 43.81 -2.81 -33.84
CA THR A 420 45.11 -2.96 -34.50
C THR A 420 44.95 -2.97 -36.01
N ARG A 421 43.91 -3.62 -36.54
CA ARG A 421 43.55 -3.52 -37.96
C ARG A 421 43.35 -2.06 -38.36
N ASP A 422 42.52 -1.33 -37.63
CA ASP A 422 42.12 0.02 -37.99
C ASP A 422 43.26 1.04 -37.89
N LYS A 423 44.20 0.85 -36.96
CA LYS A 423 45.38 1.72 -36.85
C LYS A 423 46.49 1.37 -37.86
N LEU A 424 46.75 0.09 -38.13
CA LEU A 424 47.86 -0.33 -39.00
C LEU A 424 47.52 -0.37 -40.50
N PHE A 425 46.29 -0.71 -40.88
CA PHE A 425 45.91 -0.87 -42.28
C PHE A 425 45.07 0.32 -42.78
N ALA A 426 45.00 0.56 -44.08
CA ALA A 426 44.10 1.58 -44.62
C ALA A 426 42.64 1.09 -44.57
N GLN A 427 41.66 2.01 -44.53
CA GLN A 427 40.25 1.62 -44.53
C GLN A 427 39.93 0.77 -45.79
N GLY A 428 39.43 -0.45 -45.57
CA GLY A 428 39.09 -1.40 -46.64
C GLY A 428 40.25 -2.27 -47.13
N GLU A 429 41.48 -2.10 -46.63
CA GLU A 429 42.60 -3.00 -46.95
C GLU A 429 42.46 -4.32 -46.17
N ASN A 430 42.54 -5.46 -46.86
CA ASN A 430 42.49 -6.77 -46.21
C ASN A 430 43.84 -7.09 -45.53
N PRO A 431 43.89 -7.20 -44.19
CA PRO A 431 45.14 -7.48 -43.48
C PRO A 431 45.58 -8.94 -43.61
N ILE A 432 44.68 -9.86 -43.96
CA ILE A 432 44.98 -11.29 -44.00
C ILE A 432 46.02 -11.57 -45.09
N GLY A 433 47.06 -12.30 -44.70
CA GLY A 433 48.18 -12.68 -45.55
C GLY A 433 49.31 -11.65 -45.59
N LYS A 434 49.11 -10.43 -45.08
CA LYS A 434 50.15 -9.40 -44.99
C LYS A 434 51.12 -9.69 -43.85
N VAL A 435 52.34 -9.19 -43.98
CA VAL A 435 53.39 -9.33 -42.95
C VAL A 435 53.53 -8.02 -42.20
N ILE A 436 53.40 -8.07 -40.89
CA ILE A 436 53.65 -6.97 -39.95
C ILE A 436 54.93 -7.27 -39.17
N LEU A 437 55.69 -6.23 -38.81
CA LEU A 437 56.86 -6.38 -37.95
C LEU A 437 56.44 -6.10 -36.50
N LEU A 438 56.68 -7.08 -35.64
CA LEU A 438 56.53 -6.98 -34.18
C LEU A 438 57.92 -6.74 -33.59
N GLY A 439 58.30 -5.47 -33.41
CA GLY A 439 59.69 -5.09 -33.15
C GLY A 439 60.58 -5.44 -34.35
N SER A 440 61.41 -6.46 -34.20
CA SER A 440 62.24 -7.02 -35.28
C SER A 440 61.69 -8.32 -35.89
N LEU A 441 60.62 -8.89 -35.33
CA LEU A 441 60.07 -10.18 -35.77
C LEU A 441 58.99 -9.99 -36.85
N PRO A 442 59.21 -10.42 -38.11
CA PRO A 442 58.14 -10.43 -39.11
C PRO A 442 57.12 -11.53 -38.78
N CYS A 443 55.84 -11.18 -38.76
CA CYS A 443 54.72 -12.11 -38.56
C CYS A 443 53.64 -11.90 -39.62
N ARG A 444 53.11 -12.99 -40.17
CA ARG A 444 52.03 -12.98 -41.14
C ARG A 444 50.68 -12.96 -40.43
N VAL A 445 49.83 -11.99 -40.76
CA VAL A 445 48.48 -11.90 -40.20
C VAL A 445 47.60 -12.99 -40.85
N ILE A 446 47.02 -13.86 -40.02
CA ILE A 446 46.18 -14.99 -40.48
C ILE A 446 44.71 -14.84 -40.06
N GLY A 447 44.41 -13.96 -39.11
CA GLY A 447 43.05 -13.73 -38.65
C GLY A 447 42.88 -12.43 -37.86
N ILE A 448 41.62 -12.06 -37.69
CA ILE A 448 41.19 -10.91 -36.91
C ILE A 448 40.25 -11.40 -35.81
N ALA A 449 40.64 -11.21 -34.55
CA ALA A 449 39.81 -11.55 -33.41
C ALA A 449 38.96 -10.35 -32.98
N ALA A 450 37.69 -10.61 -32.69
CA ALA A 450 36.80 -9.68 -32.04
C ALA A 450 36.36 -10.22 -30.69
N LYS A 451 36.21 -9.29 -29.75
CA LYS A 451 35.70 -9.58 -28.42
C LYS A 451 34.17 -9.61 -28.52
N LYS A 452 33.53 -10.66 -28.00
CA LYS A 452 32.06 -10.83 -28.09
C LYS A 452 31.25 -9.70 -27.43
N GLN A 453 31.85 -8.92 -26.53
CA GLN A 453 31.23 -7.74 -25.92
C GLN A 453 32.29 -6.70 -25.52
N SER A 454 31.97 -5.42 -25.74
CA SER A 454 32.73 -4.27 -25.25
C SER A 454 32.39 -4.08 -23.76
N GLY A 455 33.26 -4.56 -22.87
CA GLY A 455 33.15 -4.31 -21.44
C GLY A 455 33.47 -2.86 -21.09
N PHE A 456 33.26 -2.48 -19.83
CA PHE A 456 33.54 -1.13 -19.33
C PHE A 456 35.04 -0.79 -19.45
N GLY A 457 35.36 0.24 -20.22
CA GLY A 457 36.71 0.70 -20.52
C GLY A 457 36.93 0.81 -22.03
N SER A 458 37.39 1.96 -22.52
CA SER A 458 37.82 2.06 -23.91
C SER A 458 39.02 1.12 -24.09
N ASP A 459 38.83 0.04 -24.86
CA ASP A 459 39.92 -0.88 -25.22
C ASP A 459 40.79 -0.14 -26.27
N GLU A 460 41.48 0.93 -25.86
CA GLU A 460 42.34 1.74 -26.75
C GLU A 460 43.67 1.04 -27.07
N ASN A 461 43.93 -0.06 -26.37
CA ASN A 461 45.11 -0.89 -26.51
C ASN A 461 45.08 -1.65 -27.83
N LEU A 462 46.24 -1.72 -28.48
CA LEU A 462 46.45 -2.51 -29.68
C LEU A 462 46.97 -3.90 -29.29
N ASN A 463 46.20 -4.95 -29.56
CA ASN A 463 46.59 -6.32 -29.25
C ASN A 463 46.92 -7.14 -30.50
N VAL A 464 48.05 -7.85 -30.42
CA VAL A 464 48.46 -8.86 -31.38
C VAL A 464 48.71 -10.16 -30.64
N TRP A 465 48.14 -11.27 -31.10
CA TRP A 465 48.36 -12.61 -30.58
C TRP A 465 49.23 -13.43 -31.52
N ILE A 466 50.28 -14.04 -30.97
CA ILE A 466 51.16 -14.97 -31.69
C ILE A 466 51.30 -16.26 -30.86
N PRO A 467 51.77 -17.38 -31.44
CA PRO A 467 52.09 -18.56 -30.65
C PRO A 467 53.06 -18.25 -29.51
N TYR A 468 52.74 -18.70 -28.29
CA TYR A 468 53.56 -18.42 -27.10
C TYR A 468 55.01 -18.92 -27.24
N THR A 469 55.20 -20.04 -27.93
CA THR A 469 56.51 -20.61 -28.26
C THR A 469 57.33 -19.66 -29.14
N THR A 470 56.71 -19.03 -30.13
CA THR A 470 57.32 -18.03 -31.03
C THR A 470 57.71 -16.78 -30.23
N ALA A 471 56.80 -16.28 -29.39
CA ALA A 471 57.07 -15.13 -28.51
C ALA A 471 58.25 -15.41 -27.56
N MET A 472 58.23 -16.57 -26.88
CA MET A 472 59.25 -16.95 -25.91
C MET A 472 60.63 -17.12 -26.55
N LYS A 473 60.74 -17.86 -27.66
CA LYS A 473 62.05 -18.19 -28.26
C LYS A 473 62.59 -17.09 -29.17
N ARG A 474 61.73 -16.37 -29.91
CA ARG A 474 62.16 -15.42 -30.95
C ARG A 474 62.09 -13.94 -30.52
N MET A 475 61.32 -13.61 -29.48
CA MET A 475 61.20 -12.22 -29.00
C MET A 475 61.75 -12.02 -27.59
N LEU A 476 61.36 -12.86 -26.62
CA LEU A 476 61.66 -12.65 -25.21
C LEU A 476 62.95 -13.34 -24.74
N GLY A 477 63.35 -14.44 -25.39
CA GLY A 477 64.51 -15.23 -24.97
C GLY A 477 64.33 -15.91 -23.61
N GLN A 478 63.08 -16.18 -23.19
CA GLN A 478 62.76 -16.73 -21.86
C GLN A 478 62.12 -18.11 -21.93
N SER A 479 62.27 -18.90 -20.86
CA SER A 479 61.71 -20.26 -20.73
C SER A 479 60.52 -20.38 -19.78
N TYR A 480 60.12 -19.28 -19.15
CA TYR A 480 59.01 -19.19 -18.20
C TYR A 480 57.81 -18.40 -18.75
N LEU A 481 56.65 -18.68 -18.19
CA LEU A 481 55.37 -18.07 -18.54
C LEU A 481 55.04 -16.90 -17.60
N LYS A 482 54.20 -15.98 -18.08
CA LYS A 482 53.62 -14.92 -17.24
C LYS A 482 52.39 -15.43 -16.48
N SER A 483 51.57 -16.24 -17.16
CA SER A 483 50.42 -16.90 -16.55
C SER A 483 50.01 -18.14 -17.32
N ILE A 484 49.19 -18.97 -16.69
CA ILE A 484 48.46 -20.07 -17.34
C ILE A 484 46.98 -19.84 -17.07
N THR A 485 46.16 -19.83 -18.10
CA THR A 485 44.70 -19.80 -17.96
C THR A 485 44.13 -21.18 -18.28
N VAL A 486 43.32 -21.70 -17.37
CA VAL A 486 42.67 -23.01 -17.46
C VAL A 486 41.17 -22.80 -17.48
N ARG A 487 40.46 -23.44 -18.41
CA ARG A 487 39.00 -23.56 -18.37
C ARG A 487 38.62 -24.91 -17.76
N VAL A 488 37.83 -24.86 -16.70
CA VAL A 488 37.28 -26.04 -16.01
C VAL A 488 36.07 -26.56 -16.79
N ASN A 489 35.83 -27.87 -16.76
CA ASN A 489 34.61 -28.44 -17.36
C ASN A 489 33.36 -27.91 -16.65
N ASP A 490 32.27 -27.74 -17.40
CA ASP A 490 31.06 -27.06 -16.90
C ASP A 490 30.33 -27.86 -15.79
N ASP A 491 30.63 -29.14 -15.62
CA ASP A 491 30.06 -30.04 -14.61
C ASP A 491 30.81 -30.03 -13.27
N ILE A 492 31.90 -29.26 -13.15
CA ILE A 492 32.80 -29.29 -12.00
C ILE A 492 32.85 -27.93 -11.31
N ASP A 493 32.69 -27.95 -9.99
CA ASP A 493 32.81 -26.76 -9.16
C ASP A 493 34.23 -26.16 -9.22
N LEU A 494 34.31 -24.86 -9.46
CA LEU A 494 35.57 -24.13 -9.64
C LEU A 494 36.46 -24.15 -8.39
N ALA A 495 35.87 -24.18 -7.18
CA ALA A 495 36.67 -24.24 -5.95
C ALA A 495 37.35 -25.61 -5.79
N ASN A 496 36.65 -26.69 -6.17
CA ASN A 496 37.26 -28.02 -6.22
C ASN A 496 38.36 -28.11 -7.29
N ALA A 497 38.14 -27.53 -8.46
CA ALA A 497 39.15 -27.47 -9.51
C ALA A 497 40.38 -26.64 -9.09
N GLU A 498 40.17 -25.52 -8.38
CA GLU A 498 41.24 -24.67 -7.82
C GLU A 498 42.12 -25.44 -6.82
N GLN A 499 41.52 -26.24 -5.93
CA GLN A 499 42.25 -27.12 -5.02
C GLN A 499 43.07 -28.17 -5.79
N GLY A 500 42.48 -28.76 -6.83
CA GLY A 500 43.16 -29.74 -7.70
C GLY A 500 44.37 -29.14 -8.43
N VAL A 501 44.19 -27.98 -9.06
CA VAL A 501 45.26 -27.21 -9.72
C VAL A 501 46.36 -26.86 -8.73
N THR A 502 45.98 -26.33 -7.56
CA THR A 502 46.94 -25.93 -6.53
C THR A 502 47.76 -27.12 -6.05
N LYS A 503 47.12 -28.26 -5.81
CA LYS A 503 47.81 -29.48 -5.37
C LYS A 503 48.78 -30.00 -6.43
N LEU A 504 48.36 -30.06 -7.68
CA LEU A 504 49.18 -30.55 -8.80
C LEU A 504 50.42 -29.68 -9.00
N LEU A 505 50.25 -28.36 -9.10
CA LEU A 505 51.37 -27.44 -9.34
C LEU A 505 52.31 -27.37 -8.13
N THR A 506 51.79 -27.38 -6.91
CA THR A 506 52.63 -27.44 -5.69
C THR A 506 53.49 -28.71 -5.68
N GLN A 507 52.94 -29.85 -6.09
CA GLN A 507 53.69 -31.10 -6.19
C GLN A 507 54.79 -31.03 -7.25
N ARG A 508 54.57 -30.32 -8.35
CA ARG A 508 55.56 -30.16 -9.43
C ARG A 508 56.66 -29.16 -9.10
N HIS A 509 56.31 -28.06 -8.42
CA HIS A 509 57.24 -26.98 -8.08
C HIS A 509 57.98 -27.26 -6.76
N GLY A 510 57.45 -28.14 -5.91
CA GLY A 510 57.99 -28.47 -4.58
C GLY A 510 57.68 -27.42 -3.49
N THR A 511 57.17 -26.25 -3.88
CA THR A 511 56.74 -25.16 -3.00
C THR A 511 55.55 -24.43 -3.62
N LEU A 512 54.76 -23.72 -2.80
CA LEU A 512 53.70 -22.84 -3.30
C LEU A 512 54.29 -21.47 -3.67
N ASP A 513 54.51 -21.26 -4.95
CA ASP A 513 55.15 -20.09 -5.56
C ASP A 513 54.27 -19.42 -6.63
N PHE A 514 52.99 -19.76 -6.65
CA PHE A 514 51.96 -19.20 -7.52
C PHE A 514 50.69 -18.94 -6.70
N PHE A 515 49.81 -18.13 -7.25
CA PHE A 515 48.43 -17.97 -6.77
C PHE A 515 47.45 -18.19 -7.91
N VAL A 516 46.25 -18.62 -7.57
CA VAL A 516 45.16 -18.88 -8.51
C VAL A 516 44.07 -17.84 -8.32
N MET A 517 43.62 -17.24 -9.41
CA MET A 517 42.51 -16.30 -9.45
C MET A 517 41.31 -17.00 -10.08
N ASN A 518 40.21 -17.01 -9.33
CA ASN A 518 38.95 -17.65 -9.73
C ASN A 518 37.90 -16.58 -10.04
N THR A 519 37.33 -16.61 -11.24
CA THR A 519 36.29 -15.68 -11.71
C THR A 519 35.03 -15.71 -10.82
N ASP A 520 34.72 -16.84 -10.17
CA ASP A 520 33.55 -16.97 -9.29
C ASP A 520 33.68 -16.15 -7.99
N SER A 521 34.89 -15.99 -7.45
CA SER A 521 35.11 -15.17 -6.26
C SER A 521 34.76 -13.69 -6.50
N ILE A 522 35.02 -13.22 -7.72
CA ILE A 522 34.69 -11.86 -8.18
C ILE A 522 33.19 -11.73 -8.38
N ARG A 523 32.55 -12.73 -9.02
CA ARG A 523 31.09 -12.78 -9.17
C ARG A 523 30.41 -12.67 -7.81
N GLN A 524 30.80 -13.51 -6.84
CA GLN A 524 30.22 -13.52 -5.50
C GLN A 524 30.46 -12.20 -4.74
N THR A 525 31.65 -11.62 -4.84
CA THR A 525 31.97 -10.35 -4.17
C THR A 525 31.12 -9.22 -4.72
N ILE A 526 30.91 -9.17 -6.04
CA ILE A 526 30.04 -8.20 -6.68
C ILE A 526 28.59 -8.43 -6.33
N GLU A 527 28.08 -9.67 -6.38
CA GLU A 527 26.71 -9.96 -5.95
C GLU A 527 26.45 -9.52 -4.51
N LYS A 528 27.36 -9.84 -3.59
CA LYS A 528 27.28 -9.37 -2.20
C LYS A 528 27.33 -7.85 -2.10
N THR A 529 28.21 -7.20 -2.84
CA THR A 529 28.38 -5.73 -2.80
C THR A 529 27.16 -5.02 -3.37
N THR A 530 26.66 -5.45 -4.54
CA THR A 530 25.46 -4.90 -5.18
C THR A 530 24.22 -5.18 -4.35
N SER A 531 24.09 -6.36 -3.74
CA SER A 531 23.00 -6.66 -2.80
C SER A 531 23.06 -5.77 -1.57
N THR A 532 24.24 -5.53 -1.01
CA THR A 532 24.42 -4.66 0.16
C THR A 532 24.07 -3.20 -0.18
N MET A 533 24.52 -2.70 -1.33
CA MET A 533 24.16 -1.36 -1.81
C MET A 533 22.66 -1.24 -2.07
N THR A 534 22.04 -2.25 -2.69
CA THR A 534 20.59 -2.28 -2.92
C THR A 534 19.83 -2.25 -1.60
N LEU A 535 20.29 -3.01 -0.59
CA LEU A 535 19.70 -3.02 0.75
C LEU A 535 19.79 -1.64 1.42
N LEU A 536 20.95 -0.99 1.40
CA LEU A 536 21.14 0.34 1.99
C LEU A 536 20.21 1.39 1.35
N VAL A 537 20.13 1.43 0.02
CA VAL A 537 19.25 2.40 -0.66
C VAL A 537 17.78 2.03 -0.46
N SER A 538 17.45 0.74 -0.37
CA SER A 538 16.07 0.30 -0.05
C SER A 538 15.64 0.75 1.35
N MET A 539 16.55 0.78 2.34
CA MET A 539 16.23 1.27 3.69
C MET A 539 15.86 2.76 3.68
N ILE A 540 16.56 3.59 2.91
CA ILE A 540 16.20 5.01 2.73
C ILE A 540 14.79 5.13 2.14
N ALA A 541 14.48 4.30 1.15
CA ALA A 541 13.18 4.31 0.50
C ALA A 541 12.05 3.82 1.45
N VAL A 542 12.33 2.85 2.32
CA VAL A 542 11.41 2.44 3.41
C VAL A 542 11.17 3.60 4.39
N ILE A 543 12.21 4.35 4.78
CA ILE A 543 12.06 5.53 5.63
C ILE A 543 11.15 6.57 4.98
N SER A 544 11.35 6.87 3.69
CA SER A 544 10.48 7.79 2.94
C SER A 544 9.02 7.31 2.93
N LEU A 545 8.81 6.01 2.82
CA LEU A 545 7.48 5.42 2.84
C LEU A 545 6.80 5.51 4.23
N VAL A 546 7.57 5.33 5.31
CA VAL A 546 7.09 5.52 6.69
C VAL A 546 6.69 6.98 6.94
N VAL A 547 7.47 7.94 6.45
CA VAL A 547 7.12 9.38 6.52
C VAL A 547 5.82 9.66 5.77
N GLY A 548 5.62 9.05 4.60
CA GLY A 548 4.35 9.08 3.88
C GLY A 548 3.19 8.50 4.69
N GLY A 549 3.41 7.37 5.37
CA GLY A 549 2.43 6.75 6.26
C GLY A 549 2.01 7.63 7.44
N ILE A 550 2.97 8.29 8.10
CA ILE A 550 2.68 9.26 9.17
C ILE A 550 1.83 10.42 8.64
N GLY A 551 2.11 10.89 7.42
CA GLY A 551 1.30 11.89 6.74
C GLY A 551 -0.16 11.45 6.56
N VAL A 552 -0.39 10.21 6.14
CA VAL A 552 -1.74 9.61 6.03
C VAL A 552 -2.43 9.62 7.40
N MET A 553 -1.75 9.17 8.47
CA MET A 553 -2.33 9.14 9.82
C MET A 553 -2.78 10.53 10.28
N ASN A 554 -1.92 11.55 10.15
CA ASN A 554 -2.23 12.90 10.61
C ASN A 554 -3.42 13.50 9.86
N ILE A 555 -3.47 13.32 8.54
CA ILE A 555 -4.58 13.80 7.74
C ILE A 555 -5.88 13.05 8.06
N MET A 556 -5.80 11.75 8.33
CA MET A 556 -6.96 10.97 8.78
C MET A 556 -7.46 11.43 10.15
N LEU A 557 -6.57 11.77 11.10
CA LEU A 557 -6.99 12.35 12.39
C LEU A 557 -7.74 13.67 12.20
N VAL A 558 -7.24 14.55 11.33
CA VAL A 558 -7.92 15.81 10.99
C VAL A 558 -9.29 15.52 10.35
N SER A 559 -9.36 14.56 9.43
CA SER A 559 -10.62 14.13 8.80
C SER A 559 -11.65 13.64 9.82
N VAL A 560 -11.23 12.83 10.80
CA VAL A 560 -12.09 12.36 11.90
C VAL A 560 -12.59 13.54 12.73
N THR A 561 -11.72 14.51 13.04
CA THR A 561 -12.15 15.69 13.81
C THR A 561 -13.14 16.58 13.06
N GLU A 562 -12.98 16.77 11.75
CA GLU A 562 -13.91 17.55 10.93
C GLU A 562 -15.26 16.86 10.73
N ARG A 563 -15.26 15.53 10.61
CA ARG A 563 -16.47 14.70 10.43
C ARG A 563 -17.08 14.21 11.75
N THR A 564 -16.71 14.82 12.89
CA THR A 564 -17.21 14.44 14.22
C THR A 564 -18.75 14.40 14.26
N LYS A 565 -19.43 15.44 13.75
CA LYS A 565 -20.91 15.49 13.69
C LYS A 565 -21.51 14.36 12.86
N GLU A 566 -20.91 14.07 11.70
CA GLU A 566 -21.34 12.98 10.82
C GLU A 566 -21.21 11.62 11.50
N ILE A 567 -20.13 11.39 12.25
CA ILE A 567 -19.93 10.17 13.05
C ILE A 567 -21.03 10.06 14.13
N GLY A 568 -21.32 11.15 14.84
CA GLY A 568 -22.38 11.22 15.85
C GLY A 568 -23.75 10.84 15.28
N VAL A 569 -24.12 11.41 14.13
CA VAL A 569 -25.38 11.08 13.43
C VAL A 569 -25.45 9.62 13.07
N ARG A 570 -24.37 9.05 12.50
CA ARG A 570 -24.33 7.63 12.14
C ARG A 570 -24.55 6.73 13.35
N MET A 571 -23.89 7.04 14.48
CA MET A 571 -24.05 6.26 15.71
C MET A 571 -25.46 6.38 16.29
N ALA A 572 -26.05 7.58 16.23
CA ALA A 572 -27.43 7.81 16.69
C ALA A 572 -28.46 7.02 15.87
N VAL A 573 -28.27 6.91 14.55
CA VAL A 573 -29.14 6.08 13.69
C VAL A 573 -28.78 4.58 13.69
N GLY A 574 -27.91 4.15 14.60
CA GLY A 574 -27.64 2.74 14.86
C GLY A 574 -26.43 2.13 14.16
N ALA A 575 -25.45 2.93 13.71
CA ALA A 575 -24.14 2.41 13.28
C ALA A 575 -23.40 1.75 14.44
N ARG A 576 -22.73 0.63 14.18
CA ARG A 576 -21.82 0.00 15.16
C ARG A 576 -20.46 0.69 15.15
N ALA A 577 -19.71 0.53 16.25
CA ALA A 577 -18.32 0.99 16.31
C ALA A 577 -17.49 0.36 15.17
N SER A 578 -17.74 -0.91 14.84
CA SER A 578 -17.10 -1.60 13.72
C SER A 578 -17.39 -0.97 12.36
N ASP A 579 -18.60 -0.43 12.14
CA ASP A 579 -19.00 0.15 10.86
C ASP A 579 -18.25 1.47 10.62
N ILE A 580 -18.16 2.30 11.66
CA ILE A 580 -17.36 3.55 11.63
C ILE A 580 -15.89 3.22 11.40
N MET A 581 -15.34 2.25 12.14
CA MET A 581 -13.93 1.85 11.99
C MET A 581 -13.64 1.33 10.57
N GLN A 582 -14.50 0.46 10.02
CA GLN A 582 -14.33 -0.08 8.66
C GLN A 582 -14.34 1.01 7.61
N GLN A 583 -15.23 2.00 7.72
CA GLN A 583 -15.29 3.10 6.75
C GLN A 583 -13.99 3.90 6.69
N PHE A 584 -13.49 4.38 7.84
CA PHE A 584 -12.25 5.16 7.87
C PHE A 584 -11.01 4.32 7.54
N LEU A 585 -10.99 3.04 7.92
CA LEU A 585 -9.90 2.13 7.56
C LEU A 585 -9.86 1.87 6.05
N ILE A 586 -11.02 1.64 5.43
CA ILE A 586 -11.13 1.47 3.97
C ILE A 586 -10.72 2.75 3.25
N GLU A 587 -11.10 3.94 3.74
CA GLU A 587 -10.64 5.22 3.19
C GLU A 587 -9.11 5.32 3.21
N ALA A 588 -8.45 5.03 4.33
CA ALA A 588 -6.99 5.06 4.43
C ALA A 588 -6.30 4.03 3.52
N VAL A 589 -6.79 2.78 3.49
CA VAL A 589 -6.24 1.71 2.65
C VAL A 589 -6.42 2.04 1.16
N LEU A 590 -7.57 2.59 0.78
CA LEU A 590 -7.85 2.96 -0.61
C LEU A 590 -6.93 4.10 -1.09
N VAL A 591 -6.69 5.10 -0.25
CA VAL A 591 -5.71 6.17 -0.51
C VAL A 591 -4.31 5.58 -0.73
N CYS A 592 -3.87 4.67 0.13
CA CYS A 592 -2.55 4.04 0.02
C CYS A 592 -2.43 3.10 -1.19
N LEU A 593 -3.49 2.36 -1.54
CA LEU A 593 -3.50 1.48 -2.72
C LEU A 593 -3.46 2.29 -4.02
N LEU A 594 -4.26 3.37 -4.13
CA LEU A 594 -4.23 4.26 -5.28
C LEU A 594 -2.88 4.99 -5.39
N GLY A 595 -2.37 5.49 -4.27
CA GLY A 595 -1.03 6.09 -4.21
C GLY A 595 0.08 5.10 -4.61
N GLY A 596 -0.03 3.84 -4.17
CA GLY A 596 0.92 2.79 -4.55
C GLY A 596 0.84 2.43 -6.05
N CYS A 597 -0.37 2.33 -6.61
CA CYS A 597 -0.56 2.10 -8.04
C CYS A 597 0.05 3.23 -8.88
N LEU A 598 -0.26 4.48 -8.52
CA LEU A 598 0.30 5.66 -9.18
C LEU A 598 1.82 5.75 -8.99
N GLY A 599 2.36 5.35 -7.84
CA GLY A 599 3.80 5.26 -7.59
C GLY A 599 4.50 4.23 -8.48
N VAL A 600 3.90 3.05 -8.70
CA VAL A 600 4.41 2.04 -9.64
C VAL A 600 4.39 2.58 -11.07
N ILE A 601 3.28 3.20 -11.50
CA ILE A 601 3.17 3.81 -12.83
C ILE A 601 4.25 4.90 -13.01
N LEU A 602 4.44 5.75 -12.00
CA LEU A 602 5.49 6.78 -12.02
C LEU A 602 6.89 6.17 -12.11
N SER A 603 7.16 5.09 -11.37
CA SER A 603 8.44 4.36 -11.45
C SER A 603 8.69 3.79 -12.84
N LEU A 604 7.67 3.19 -13.47
CA LEU A 604 7.78 2.68 -14.84
C LEU A 604 8.03 3.82 -15.85
N ALA A 605 7.37 4.96 -15.69
CA ALA A 605 7.60 6.14 -16.50
C ALA A 605 9.04 6.67 -16.35
N ILE A 606 9.56 6.71 -15.12
CA ILE A 606 10.97 7.04 -14.84
C ILE A 606 11.91 6.06 -15.57
N GLY A 607 11.60 4.76 -15.57
CA GLY A 607 12.38 3.75 -16.30
C GLY A 607 12.42 3.97 -17.81
N LEU A 608 11.26 4.28 -18.41
CA LEU A 608 11.16 4.59 -19.83
C LEU A 608 12.00 5.82 -20.19
N ILE A 609 11.90 6.89 -19.40
CA ILE A 609 12.69 8.11 -19.60
C ILE A 609 14.19 7.79 -19.45
N PHE A 610 14.59 7.05 -18.42
CA PHE A 610 15.98 6.70 -18.18
C PHE A 610 16.60 5.90 -19.32
N SER A 611 15.83 4.98 -19.94
CA SER A 611 16.29 4.20 -21.09
C SER A 611 16.62 5.05 -22.33
N GLN A 612 16.08 6.27 -22.43
CA GLN A 612 16.40 7.20 -23.50
C GLN A 612 17.72 7.96 -23.25
N PHE A 613 18.11 8.15 -21.98
CA PHE A 613 19.30 8.91 -21.60
C PHE A 613 20.54 8.05 -21.36
N SER A 614 20.38 6.76 -21.01
CA SER A 614 21.51 5.87 -20.70
C SER A 614 21.47 4.58 -21.52
N SER A 615 22.53 4.33 -22.29
CA SER A 615 22.77 3.04 -22.97
C SER A 615 23.53 2.04 -22.11
N ASN A 616 24.13 2.48 -20.99
CA ASN A 616 25.04 1.66 -20.19
C ASN A 616 24.33 0.85 -19.11
N PHE A 617 23.16 1.29 -18.66
CA PHE A 617 22.39 0.63 -17.62
C PHE A 617 20.92 0.55 -18.01
N SER A 618 20.33 -0.64 -17.91
CA SER A 618 18.89 -0.85 -18.08
C SER A 618 18.23 -1.07 -16.73
N MET A 619 17.13 -0.37 -16.43
CA MET A 619 16.33 -0.70 -15.23
C MET A 619 15.53 -1.98 -15.47
N VAL A 620 15.72 -2.97 -14.60
CA VAL A 620 15.06 -4.28 -14.70
C VAL A 620 13.97 -4.37 -13.64
N TYR A 621 12.73 -4.24 -14.07
CA TYR A 621 11.56 -4.32 -13.19
C TYR A 621 11.20 -5.76 -12.89
N SER A 622 11.09 -6.06 -11.60
CA SER A 622 10.71 -7.39 -11.12
C SER A 622 9.29 -7.37 -10.62
N THR A 623 8.47 -8.29 -11.11
CA THR A 623 7.06 -8.47 -10.70
C THR A 623 6.93 -8.68 -9.20
N THR A 624 7.88 -9.41 -8.58
CA THR A 624 7.92 -9.63 -7.13
C THR A 624 8.15 -8.34 -6.36
N SER A 625 9.03 -7.45 -6.85
CA SER A 625 9.28 -6.13 -6.23
C SER A 625 8.06 -5.23 -6.33
N ILE A 626 7.33 -5.26 -7.46
CA ILE A 626 6.08 -4.51 -7.63
C ILE A 626 4.99 -5.06 -6.69
N MET A 627 4.82 -6.37 -6.61
CA MET A 627 3.84 -7.00 -5.71
C MET A 627 4.16 -6.69 -4.24
N MET A 628 5.44 -6.73 -3.85
CA MET A 628 5.88 -6.36 -2.50
C MET A 628 5.60 -4.89 -2.19
N ALA A 629 5.74 -3.99 -3.18
CA ALA A 629 5.41 -2.58 -3.02
C ALA A 629 3.90 -2.37 -2.77
N PHE A 630 3.02 -3.10 -3.47
CA PHE A 630 1.57 -3.08 -3.21
C PHE A 630 1.19 -3.64 -1.83
N ILE A 631 1.81 -4.73 -1.42
CA ILE A 631 1.60 -5.30 -0.08
C ILE A 631 2.04 -4.30 0.99
N CYS A 632 3.21 -3.67 0.80
CA CYS A 632 3.74 -2.68 1.72
C CYS A 632 2.85 -1.43 1.80
N SER A 633 2.38 -0.89 0.67
CA SER A 633 1.48 0.27 0.68
C SER A 633 0.14 -0.04 1.34
N SER A 634 -0.43 -1.23 1.09
CA SER A 634 -1.66 -1.67 1.76
C SER A 634 -1.46 -1.81 3.28
N LEU A 635 -0.34 -2.39 3.71
CA LEU A 635 -0.04 -2.60 5.12
C LEU A 635 0.16 -1.27 5.86
N ILE A 636 0.77 -0.29 5.21
CA ILE A 636 0.89 1.09 5.72
C ILE A 636 -0.47 1.74 5.87
N GLY A 637 -1.36 1.59 4.88
CA GLY A 637 -2.73 2.07 4.98
C GLY A 637 -3.49 1.47 6.17
N VAL A 638 -3.28 0.18 6.44
CA VAL A 638 -3.86 -0.48 7.62
C VAL A 638 -3.25 0.07 8.91
N ILE A 639 -1.92 0.07 9.06
CA ILE A 639 -1.26 0.48 10.30
C ILE A 639 -1.57 1.94 10.66
N PHE A 640 -1.37 2.86 9.71
CA PHE A 640 -1.53 4.29 9.95
C PHE A 640 -2.98 4.76 9.87
N GLY A 641 -3.86 4.00 9.20
CA GLY A 641 -5.31 4.24 9.18
C GLY A 641 -6.04 3.67 10.40
N PHE A 642 -5.49 2.64 11.06
CA PHE A 642 -6.14 1.96 12.18
C PHE A 642 -6.35 2.87 13.39
N PHE A 643 -5.33 3.63 13.81
CA PHE A 643 -5.43 4.48 15.00
C PHE A 643 -6.51 5.58 14.86
N PRO A 644 -6.56 6.37 13.76
CA PRO A 644 -7.65 7.32 13.52
C PRO A 644 -9.02 6.65 13.44
N ALA A 645 -9.12 5.51 12.76
CA ALA A 645 -10.38 4.78 12.60
C ALA A 645 -10.91 4.27 13.95
N LYS A 646 -10.02 3.75 14.81
CA LYS A 646 -10.35 3.34 16.17
C LYS A 646 -10.83 4.52 17.01
N ARG A 647 -10.14 5.67 16.94
CA ARG A 647 -10.56 6.89 17.63
C ARG A 647 -11.94 7.39 17.19
N ALA A 648 -12.28 7.26 15.91
CA ALA A 648 -13.61 7.60 15.40
C ALA A 648 -14.69 6.66 15.97
N ALA A 649 -14.39 5.37 16.07
CA ALA A 649 -15.32 4.34 16.53
C ALA A 649 -15.59 4.39 18.06
N GLU A 650 -14.63 4.84 18.85
CA GLU A 650 -14.76 4.99 20.31
C GLU A 650 -15.38 6.34 20.73
N MET A 651 -15.84 7.14 19.77
CA MET A 651 -16.39 8.46 20.04
C MET A 651 -17.77 8.38 20.68
N ASP A 652 -18.00 9.22 21.69
CA ASP A 652 -19.32 9.37 22.31
C ASP A 652 -20.28 10.09 21.34
N PRO A 653 -21.44 9.49 20.97
CA PRO A 653 -22.41 10.09 20.06
C PRO A 653 -22.90 11.48 20.47
N ILE A 654 -23.04 11.75 21.77
CA ILE A 654 -23.57 13.02 22.27
C ILE A 654 -22.52 14.11 22.08
N ARG A 655 -21.30 13.86 22.57
CA ARG A 655 -20.18 14.79 22.38
C ARG A 655 -19.91 15.04 20.90
N ALA A 656 -20.16 14.04 20.06
CA ALA A 656 -20.01 14.17 18.62
C ALA A 656 -21.07 15.10 17.98
N LEU A 657 -22.32 15.05 18.47
CA LEU A 657 -23.43 15.87 17.97
C LEU A 657 -23.41 17.31 18.51
N GLU A 658 -22.93 17.51 19.74
CA GLU A 658 -22.92 18.82 20.43
C GLU A 658 -21.70 19.69 20.10
N ARG A 659 -20.61 19.10 19.61
CA ARG A 659 -19.34 19.82 19.34
C ARG A 659 -19.52 20.78 18.17
N GLU A 660 -19.52 22.10 18.42
CA GLU A 660 -19.65 23.12 17.36
C GLU A 660 -18.42 23.24 16.45
#